data_AF-A0AAD7WN01-F1
#
_entry.id   AF-A0AAD7WN01-F1
#
_cell.length_a   1.000
_cell.length_b   1.000
_cell.length_c   1.000
_cell.angle_alpha   90.00
_cell.angle_beta   90.00
_cell.angle_gamma   90.00
#
_symmetry.space_group_name_H-M   'P 1'
#
loop_
_entity.id
_entity.type
_entity.pdbx_description
1 polymer ?
#
loop_
_entity_poly.entity_id
_entity_poly.type
_entity_poly.pdbx_seq_one_letter_code
_entity_poly.pdbx_strand_id
1 'polypeptide(L)'
;MADTNPAAIATTQILKFNSVKHKRTRGTTSSTSVRHSVAQETPLPIYIGMMLHAHTRKKELVDRLSHLGLSISYDRVLQLSAQMGNSVCQQFHRERVVCPPKMRGQVFTTAAVDNIDHNPSATTSKDSFHGTAISLIQHPSYTGEGVDRSIVIVGGSGDARSKTVAPLPHYYTDVPPVTSSIKKSPVPAARVASLTRGDFKQQTDEEYQWLGNAKRVLEDNTGTVDNDNTSWAAFHASRQPPDAQVICPTSLLPLFLESAHTVAMIRHSMDVVKNAVEHLNPGQTPVVTFDQPLFALAKQIQWKWPESYGEDQIVVMFGGLHIEMVALKTLGDWLQRSGWVQALVQAEIATAGTADSFLRASHVLRTRRAHQVTAAALYILQHRAYNHYCLGETRDAEDLPEFEDWCCQRGEDIPQFHYWATVLELELLVLVYVRSLRQGSLMMYLDALTELVPWFHALDHTHYARWIPVHLKDMAELTTKHPDVARKFREGHFTVQKTQRVFSSIPIDQAHEQNNACIKGDGGAVGLTDNPSALRRWMVAGPEVARMFALVGVIEEMGNPFEEESQDVVKLDTKEIAGPAAVETVMNAKRIGQEQFEAFTRECLLDRTKAVDDPIPRNKLKVFSTSTPRSQSKGQQQLASIKNDRELFARLYIGCQTRDGNLEEFFRHENQACPPALSDGGSLCTGTKYDLLTCLEEVSDAKTETPVTTCIVLDGAAIVQMLKPSASKTFEEYAQQIFIPYMSTKLQTVSRLDLVWDTYLADSLKGSTRAKRGQGVRRRVVAAAAIPGNWQNFLRVDSNKTELFRFLSAALMEWFDQEDKQLVITDGEAVLSKPLLPDLTSLAPCNHEEADSRMLLHASHAGQHGHHAILIRTVDTDVVVLAVSLAQELQPEDELWLAFGTGQSFRYLAAHEIAAGLGREKARALPMFHALTGCDTVSSFARHGKKTAWAVWTVLPELTEALLLLSSAPCDIPDDAMRIIERFVILLYDRTSKCTDIDKARRKLFARKNNVQLIPPTKAALEEHVKRAVYQGGHVWGQILLPAPELPPPTNWGWSRTGEGQYTPYWTRLPEAAHSCIELVSCKCKKGCVSRCKCKKAALQCTALCVCEGDCT
;
A
#
# COMPACT_ATOMS: atom_id res chain seq x y z
N MET A 1 16.96 -48.97 54.52
CA MET A 1 16.96 -49.97 53.43
C MET A 1 18.04 -49.55 52.46
N ALA A 2 18.92 -50.48 52.06
CA ALA A 2 20.15 -50.18 51.32
C ALA A 2 19.90 -49.48 49.97
N ASP A 3 20.79 -48.56 49.60
CA ASP A 3 20.90 -47.93 48.28
C ASP A 3 21.06 -49.00 47.19
N THR A 4 19.93 -49.47 46.66
CA THR A 4 19.91 -50.37 45.52
C THR A 4 20.19 -49.59 44.24
N ASN A 5 21.33 -49.86 43.61
CA ASN A 5 21.74 -49.32 42.31
C ASN A 5 20.57 -49.39 41.29
N PRO A 6 20.14 -48.27 40.69
CA PRO A 6 19.05 -48.24 39.70
C PRO A 6 19.23 -49.23 38.54
N ALA A 7 20.47 -49.48 38.12
CA ALA A 7 20.79 -50.47 37.10
C ALA A 7 20.54 -51.91 37.57
N ALA A 8 20.81 -52.22 38.84
CA ALA A 8 20.53 -53.52 39.43
C ALA A 8 19.02 -53.77 39.55
N ILE A 9 18.24 -52.75 39.91
CA ILE A 9 16.77 -52.80 39.94
C ILE A 9 16.23 -53.05 38.52
N ALA A 10 16.67 -52.27 37.54
CA ALA A 10 16.24 -52.40 36.15
C ALA A 10 16.54 -53.81 35.59
N THR A 11 17.77 -54.30 35.82
CA THR A 11 18.19 -55.63 35.39
C THR A 11 17.36 -56.73 36.04
N THR A 12 17.10 -56.62 37.35
CA THR A 12 16.27 -57.59 38.09
C THR A 12 14.83 -57.62 37.58
N GLN A 13 14.27 -56.45 37.24
CA GLN A 13 12.94 -56.34 36.67
C GLN A 13 12.82 -57.02 35.31
N ILE A 14 13.82 -56.84 34.44
CA ILE A 14 13.88 -57.50 33.12
C ILE A 14 14.09 -59.00 33.28
N LEU A 15 15.00 -59.45 34.17
CA LEU A 15 15.23 -60.86 34.43
C LEU A 15 13.94 -61.57 34.91
N LYS A 16 13.22 -60.95 35.85
CA LYS A 16 11.92 -61.46 36.32
C LYS A 16 10.90 -61.50 35.18
N PHE A 17 10.79 -60.44 34.38
CA PHE A 17 9.85 -60.38 33.25
C PHE A 17 10.08 -61.49 32.20
N ASN A 18 11.34 -61.89 32.01
CA ASN A 18 11.74 -62.93 31.06
C ASN A 18 11.73 -64.36 31.66
N SER A 19 11.42 -64.52 32.94
CA SER A 19 11.53 -65.81 33.64
C SER A 19 10.25 -66.66 33.56
N VAL A 20 10.00 -67.36 32.44
CA VAL A 20 8.81 -68.22 32.30
C VAL A 20 9.06 -69.66 32.79
N LYS A 21 8.17 -70.18 33.66
CA LYS A 21 8.15 -71.61 34.03
C LYS A 21 7.53 -72.45 32.90
N HIS A 22 8.34 -73.23 32.19
CA HIS A 22 7.82 -74.27 31.30
C HIS A 22 7.39 -75.51 32.11
N LYS A 23 6.10 -75.88 32.07
CA LYS A 23 5.72 -77.27 32.39
C LYS A 23 6.15 -78.14 31.21
N ARG A 24 7.11 -79.04 31.41
CA ARG A 24 7.44 -80.10 30.44
C ARG A 24 6.27 -81.08 30.39
N THR A 25 5.37 -80.94 29.42
CA THR A 25 4.44 -82.00 29.01
C THR A 25 5.02 -82.67 27.76
N ARG A 26 5.35 -83.96 27.86
CA ARG A 26 5.81 -84.77 26.73
C ARG A 26 4.63 -85.01 25.78
N GLY A 27 4.76 -84.56 24.54
CA GLY A 27 3.95 -85.03 23.40
C GLY A 27 2.85 -84.08 22.93
N THR A 28 3.21 -82.95 22.32
CA THR A 28 2.44 -82.28 21.25
C THR A 28 3.34 -81.30 20.51
N THR A 29 3.46 -81.47 19.19
CA THR A 29 4.16 -80.58 18.25
C THR A 29 3.29 -79.36 17.91
N SER A 30 3.31 -78.33 18.75
CA SER A 30 3.10 -76.93 18.32
C SER A 30 3.76 -75.97 19.31
N SER A 31 4.93 -75.45 18.95
CA SER A 31 5.72 -74.54 19.79
C SER A 31 5.26 -73.09 19.60
N THR A 32 4.23 -72.65 20.33
CA THR A 32 4.15 -71.22 20.69
C THR A 32 4.99 -71.04 21.95
N SER A 33 6.23 -70.59 21.78
CA SER A 33 7.10 -70.26 22.92
C SER A 33 6.55 -69.02 23.63
N VAL A 34 5.81 -69.23 24.72
CA VAL A 34 5.39 -68.14 25.60
C VAL A 34 6.64 -67.62 26.31
N ARG A 35 7.25 -66.56 25.77
CA ARG A 35 8.45 -65.90 26.35
C ARG A 35 8.13 -65.01 27.55
N HIS A 36 6.88 -64.57 27.71
CA HIS A 36 6.46 -63.64 28.76
C HIS A 36 5.12 -64.07 29.38
N SER A 37 4.97 -63.91 30.70
CA SER A 37 3.73 -64.15 31.43
C SER A 37 3.28 -62.87 32.13
N VAL A 38 1.99 -62.55 32.04
CA VAL A 38 1.38 -61.39 32.72
C VAL A 38 1.65 -61.42 34.22
N ALA A 39 1.70 -62.61 34.83
CA ALA A 39 1.96 -62.77 36.27
C ALA A 39 3.40 -62.38 36.69
N GLN A 40 4.30 -62.15 35.74
CA GLN A 40 5.68 -61.72 35.99
C GLN A 40 5.99 -60.37 35.37
N GLU A 41 4.97 -59.62 34.92
CA GLU A 41 5.14 -58.23 34.51
C GLU A 41 5.74 -57.39 35.64
N THR A 42 6.75 -56.60 35.31
CA THR A 42 7.41 -55.67 36.22
C THR A 42 7.22 -54.24 35.72
N PRO A 43 7.35 -53.22 36.59
CA PRO A 43 7.10 -51.82 36.21
C PRO A 43 7.89 -51.35 34.98
N LEU A 44 9.15 -51.76 34.83
CA LEU A 44 10.04 -51.28 33.78
C LEU A 44 9.60 -51.71 32.34
N PRO A 45 9.38 -53.00 32.02
CA PRO A 45 8.86 -53.40 30.70
C PRO A 45 7.49 -52.80 30.36
N ILE A 46 6.61 -52.64 31.36
CA ILE A 46 5.33 -51.93 31.20
C ILE A 46 5.58 -50.48 30.84
N TYR A 47 6.41 -49.78 31.63
CA TYR A 47 6.76 -48.38 31.42
C TYR A 47 7.40 -48.16 30.05
N ILE A 48 8.35 -49.00 29.65
CA ILE A 48 9.00 -48.92 28.33
C ILE A 48 7.95 -49.05 27.22
N GLY A 49 7.03 -50.02 27.30
CA GLY A 49 6.00 -50.21 26.26
C GLY A 49 5.00 -49.05 26.20
N MET A 50 4.52 -48.61 27.36
CA MET A 50 3.61 -47.46 27.50
C MET A 50 4.27 -46.17 27.01
N MET A 51 5.50 -45.90 27.42
CA MET A 51 6.29 -44.75 26.99
C MET A 51 6.52 -44.79 25.48
N LEU A 52 7.07 -45.87 24.93
CA LEU A 52 7.34 -45.98 23.50
C LEU A 52 6.08 -45.82 22.65
N HIS A 53 4.96 -46.40 23.07
CA HIS A 53 3.70 -46.20 22.36
C HIS A 53 3.19 -44.77 22.52
N ALA A 54 3.21 -44.24 23.74
CA ALA A 54 2.76 -42.90 24.06
C ALA A 54 3.60 -41.83 23.38
N HIS A 55 4.79 -42.17 22.87
CA HIS A 55 5.73 -41.30 22.18
C HIS A 55 5.77 -41.54 20.65
N THR A 56 5.92 -42.78 20.22
CA THR A 56 6.13 -43.05 18.79
C THR A 56 4.87 -43.44 18.04
N ARG A 57 3.82 -43.90 18.75
CA ARG A 57 2.63 -44.57 18.20
C ARG A 57 2.90 -45.77 17.27
N LYS A 58 4.17 -46.16 17.06
CA LYS A 58 4.60 -47.21 16.12
C LYS A 58 4.44 -48.60 16.75
N LYS A 59 3.44 -49.35 16.29
CA LYS A 59 3.23 -50.75 16.65
C LYS A 59 4.49 -51.59 16.47
N GLU A 60 5.13 -51.49 15.30
CA GLU A 60 6.32 -52.29 14.98
C GLU A 60 7.47 -52.07 15.97
N LEU A 61 7.67 -50.84 16.46
CA LEU A 61 8.76 -50.53 17.39
C LEU A 61 8.51 -51.19 18.76
N VAL A 62 7.29 -51.05 19.27
CA VAL A 62 6.86 -51.66 20.54
C VAL A 62 6.94 -53.18 20.43
N ASP A 63 6.43 -53.76 19.34
CA ASP A 63 6.46 -55.20 19.13
C ASP A 63 7.91 -55.72 18.98
N ARG A 64 8.80 -55.04 18.25
CA ARG A 64 10.22 -55.44 18.14
C ARG A 64 10.90 -55.49 19.51
N LEU A 65 10.69 -54.49 20.36
CA LEU A 65 11.26 -54.45 21.71
C LEU A 65 10.61 -55.46 22.66
N SER A 66 9.33 -55.78 22.43
CA SER A 66 8.68 -56.88 23.12
C SER A 66 9.27 -58.24 22.74
N HIS A 67 9.55 -58.49 21.45
CA HIS A 67 10.20 -59.73 21.00
C HIS A 67 11.61 -59.92 21.58
N LEU A 68 12.30 -58.81 21.89
CA LEU A 68 13.60 -58.79 22.56
C LEU A 68 13.51 -58.91 24.10
N GLY A 69 12.31 -58.98 24.67
CA GLY A 69 12.10 -59.12 26.11
C GLY A 69 12.35 -57.86 26.92
N LEU A 70 12.37 -56.69 26.28
CA LEU A 70 12.61 -55.38 26.90
C LEU A 70 11.31 -54.61 27.19
N SER A 71 10.19 -55.05 26.62
CA SER A 71 8.91 -54.35 26.69
C SER A 71 7.72 -55.33 26.66
N ILE A 72 6.56 -54.87 27.11
CA ILE A 72 5.29 -55.55 26.87
C ILE A 72 4.85 -55.41 25.40
N SER A 73 4.01 -56.31 24.92
CA SER A 73 3.51 -56.27 23.53
C SER A 73 2.65 -55.03 23.27
N TYR A 74 2.55 -54.59 22.02
CA TYR A 74 1.66 -53.48 21.64
C TYR A 74 0.21 -53.75 22.03
N ASP A 75 -0.23 -55.00 21.90
CA ASP A 75 -1.56 -55.43 22.32
C ASP A 75 -1.80 -55.27 23.82
N ARG A 76 -0.79 -55.56 24.65
CA ARG A 76 -0.84 -55.36 26.10
C ARG A 76 -0.83 -53.87 26.46
N VAL A 77 -0.09 -53.05 25.70
CA VAL A 77 -0.11 -51.59 25.83
C VAL A 77 -1.52 -51.03 25.55
N LEU A 78 -2.19 -51.49 24.49
CA LEU A 78 -3.57 -51.07 24.20
C LEU A 78 -4.55 -51.49 25.30
N GLN A 79 -4.40 -52.68 25.89
CA GLN A 79 -5.21 -53.12 27.02
C GLN A 79 -5.01 -52.22 28.25
N LEU A 80 -3.76 -51.94 28.63
CA LEU A 80 -3.48 -51.07 29.78
C LEU A 80 -3.96 -49.63 29.54
N SER A 81 -3.79 -49.12 28.32
CA SER A 81 -4.31 -47.81 27.90
C SER A 81 -5.84 -47.75 27.99
N ALA A 82 -6.53 -48.79 27.50
CA ALA A 82 -7.98 -48.91 27.60
C ALA A 82 -8.45 -49.02 29.06
N GLN A 83 -7.75 -49.79 29.90
CA GLN A 83 -8.05 -49.90 31.34
C GLN A 83 -7.90 -48.55 32.06
N MET A 84 -6.84 -47.80 31.77
CA MET A 84 -6.67 -46.44 32.32
C MET A 84 -7.80 -45.50 31.85
N GLY A 85 -8.12 -45.51 30.55
CA GLY A 85 -9.23 -44.73 29.99
C GLY A 85 -10.56 -45.08 30.66
N ASN A 86 -10.82 -46.37 30.89
CA ASN A 86 -12.02 -46.86 31.57
C ASN A 86 -12.08 -46.43 33.04
N SER A 87 -10.98 -46.53 33.78
CA SER A 87 -10.94 -46.07 35.19
C SER A 87 -11.15 -44.55 35.29
N VAL A 88 -10.60 -43.77 34.35
CA VAL A 88 -10.83 -42.32 34.27
C VAL A 88 -12.30 -42.02 33.93
N CYS A 89 -12.90 -42.74 32.97
CA CYS A 89 -14.33 -42.59 32.65
C CYS A 89 -15.23 -42.97 33.84
N GLN A 90 -14.91 -44.02 34.59
CA GLN A 90 -15.63 -44.40 35.81
C GLN A 90 -15.55 -43.29 36.87
N GLN A 91 -14.37 -42.66 37.02
CA GLN A 91 -14.20 -41.54 37.92
C GLN A 91 -15.08 -40.35 37.50
N PHE A 92 -15.17 -40.02 36.20
CA PHE A 92 -16.07 -38.97 35.72
C PHE A 92 -17.54 -39.25 36.07
N HIS A 93 -18.00 -40.49 35.90
CA HIS A 93 -19.36 -40.87 36.29
C HIS A 93 -19.58 -40.78 37.81
N ARG A 94 -18.60 -41.20 38.61
CA ARG A 94 -18.66 -41.14 40.08
C ARG A 94 -18.69 -39.70 40.59
N GLU A 95 -17.87 -38.84 40.01
CA GLU A 95 -17.75 -37.43 40.39
C GLU A 95 -18.81 -36.55 39.72
N ARG A 96 -19.55 -37.09 38.74
CA ARG A 96 -20.56 -36.40 37.92
C ARG A 96 -20.02 -35.15 37.22
N VAL A 97 -18.72 -35.14 36.92
CA VAL A 97 -18.04 -34.07 36.20
C VAL A 97 -16.86 -34.64 35.40
N VAL A 98 -16.59 -34.07 34.23
CA VAL A 98 -15.40 -34.42 33.46
C VAL A 98 -14.26 -33.50 33.88
N CYS A 99 -13.50 -33.93 34.89
CA CYS A 99 -12.38 -33.17 35.43
C CYS A 99 -11.13 -34.06 35.52
N PRO A 100 -10.03 -33.76 34.81
CA PRO A 100 -8.83 -34.60 34.75
C PRO A 100 -8.27 -34.90 36.14
N PRO A 101 -7.88 -36.15 36.46
CA PRO A 101 -7.47 -36.54 37.81
C PRO A 101 -6.25 -35.78 38.37
N LYS A 102 -5.41 -35.23 37.48
CA LYS A 102 -4.21 -34.46 37.86
C LYS A 102 -4.51 -33.05 38.39
N MET A 103 -5.74 -32.57 38.25
CA MET A 103 -6.15 -31.26 38.78
C MET A 103 -6.39 -31.37 40.30
N ARG A 104 -5.95 -30.38 41.07
CA ARG A 104 -6.05 -30.37 42.55
C ARG A 104 -7.24 -29.52 43.04
N GLY A 105 -7.85 -29.85 44.16
CA GLY A 105 -8.88 -29.00 44.77
C GLY A 105 -8.27 -27.78 45.46
N GLN A 106 -9.06 -26.73 45.69
CA GLN A 106 -8.65 -25.49 46.39
C GLN A 106 -7.49 -24.72 45.73
N VAL A 107 -7.37 -24.80 44.41
CA VAL A 107 -6.42 -24.02 43.61
C VAL A 107 -7.18 -23.20 42.58
N PHE A 108 -7.02 -21.87 42.59
CA PHE A 108 -7.70 -20.98 41.68
C PHE A 108 -7.55 -21.46 40.23
N THR A 109 -8.67 -21.73 39.56
CA THR A 109 -8.70 -22.38 38.25
C THR A 109 -9.34 -21.49 37.20
N THR A 110 -8.63 -21.23 36.11
CA THR A 110 -9.16 -20.57 34.91
C THR A 110 -9.26 -21.58 33.76
N ALA A 111 -9.99 -21.24 32.71
CA ALA A 111 -10.13 -22.08 31.53
C ALA A 111 -9.92 -21.31 30.22
N ALA A 112 -9.66 -22.05 29.16
CA ALA A 112 -9.60 -21.54 27.79
C ALA A 112 -10.35 -22.47 26.86
N VAL A 113 -11.13 -21.90 25.94
CA VAL A 113 -11.91 -22.64 24.95
C VAL A 113 -11.56 -22.11 23.57
N ASP A 114 -11.24 -23.02 22.65
CA ASP A 114 -10.89 -22.67 21.28
C ASP A 114 -11.22 -23.80 20.30
N ASN A 115 -11.19 -23.48 19.01
CA ASN A 115 -11.25 -24.44 17.92
C ASN A 115 -9.94 -25.25 17.82
N ILE A 116 -10.07 -26.51 17.47
CA ILE A 116 -8.93 -27.39 17.17
C ILE A 116 -9.04 -27.93 15.76
N ASP A 117 -8.29 -27.31 14.85
CA ASP A 117 -8.13 -27.79 13.47
C ASP A 117 -6.91 -28.70 13.36
N HIS A 118 -7.12 -29.94 12.92
CA HIS A 118 -6.04 -30.88 12.58
C HIS A 118 -6.13 -31.29 11.12
N ASN A 119 -5.11 -30.94 10.35
CA ASN A 119 -4.96 -31.31 8.95
C ASN A 119 -3.84 -32.37 8.85
N PRO A 120 -4.17 -33.67 8.84
CA PRO A 120 -3.16 -34.70 8.69
C PRO A 120 -2.48 -34.55 7.33
N SER A 121 -1.15 -34.50 7.30
CA SER A 121 -0.30 -34.39 6.11
C SER A 121 -0.30 -35.65 5.22
N ALA A 122 -1.43 -36.35 5.13
CA ALA A 122 -1.58 -37.54 4.31
C ALA A 122 -2.12 -37.17 2.92
N THR A 123 -1.45 -37.66 1.87
CA THR A 123 -1.78 -37.56 0.44
C THR A 123 -3.14 -38.19 0.04
N THR A 124 -4.00 -38.50 1.00
CA THR A 124 -5.38 -38.97 0.82
C THR A 124 -6.30 -38.08 1.65
N SER A 125 -6.49 -36.83 1.19
CA SER A 125 -7.34 -35.85 1.84
C SER A 125 -8.79 -36.34 1.89
N LYS A 126 -9.26 -36.82 3.04
CA LYS A 126 -10.71 -36.92 3.31
C LYS A 126 -11.21 -36.40 4.66
N ASP A 127 -10.44 -36.28 5.73
CA ASP A 127 -11.01 -35.79 7.00
C ASP A 127 -10.06 -34.84 7.74
N SER A 128 -10.24 -33.52 7.58
CA SER A 128 -9.72 -32.52 8.52
C SER A 128 -10.62 -32.53 9.77
N PHE A 129 -10.02 -32.71 10.95
CA PHE A 129 -10.76 -32.63 12.20
C PHE A 129 -10.96 -31.17 12.58
N HIS A 130 -12.22 -30.76 12.74
CA HIS A 130 -12.63 -29.41 13.16
C HIS A 130 -13.47 -29.53 14.44
N GLY A 131 -12.81 -29.52 15.61
CA GLY A 131 -13.47 -29.73 16.91
C GLY A 131 -13.33 -28.56 17.87
N THR A 132 -13.85 -28.71 19.10
CA THR A 132 -13.65 -27.77 20.21
C THR A 132 -12.77 -28.38 21.29
N ALA A 133 -11.82 -27.59 21.80
CA ALA A 133 -10.92 -27.96 22.87
C ALA A 133 -11.15 -27.06 24.09
N ILE A 134 -11.08 -27.65 25.30
CA ILE A 134 -11.18 -26.91 26.57
C ILE A 134 -9.95 -27.25 27.41
N SER A 135 -9.20 -26.23 27.83
CA SER A 135 -8.11 -26.37 28.81
C SER A 135 -8.54 -25.83 30.17
N LEU A 136 -8.21 -26.55 31.24
CA LEU A 136 -8.23 -26.04 32.62
C LEU A 136 -6.81 -25.70 33.05
N ILE A 137 -6.64 -24.58 33.75
CA ILE A 137 -5.35 -24.02 34.18
C ILE A 137 -5.45 -23.66 35.65
N GLN A 138 -4.53 -24.18 36.46
CA GLN A 138 -4.45 -23.92 37.90
C GLN A 138 -3.35 -22.93 38.22
N HIS A 139 -3.64 -22.00 39.14
CA HIS A 139 -2.74 -20.95 39.61
C HIS A 139 -2.42 -21.14 41.09
N PRO A 140 -1.39 -21.93 41.43
CA PRO A 140 -1.02 -22.20 42.82
C PRO A 140 -0.36 -20.96 43.43
N SER A 141 -0.67 -20.68 44.70
CA SER A 141 0.02 -19.64 45.48
C SER A 141 1.26 -20.20 46.16
N TYR A 142 2.19 -19.33 46.54
CA TYR A 142 3.41 -19.69 47.29
C TYR A 142 3.16 -20.45 48.60
N THR A 143 1.99 -20.27 49.21
CA THR A 143 1.62 -20.79 50.53
C THR A 143 0.71 -22.02 50.50
N GLY A 144 0.30 -22.49 49.33
CA GLY A 144 -0.69 -23.58 49.23
C GLY A 144 -0.71 -24.23 47.86
N GLU A 145 -0.29 -25.50 47.80
CA GLU A 145 -0.29 -26.28 46.56
C GLU A 145 -1.66 -26.91 46.22
N GLY A 146 -2.65 -26.77 47.09
CA GLY A 146 -3.98 -27.37 46.95
C GLY A 146 -4.10 -28.77 47.54
N VAL A 147 -5.28 -29.38 47.37
CA VAL A 147 -5.63 -30.71 47.90
C VAL A 147 -5.62 -31.75 46.78
N ASP A 148 -4.87 -32.83 46.96
CA ASP A 148 -4.81 -33.92 45.97
C ASP A 148 -6.16 -34.64 45.85
N ARG A 149 -6.53 -34.96 44.61
CA ARG A 149 -7.71 -35.79 44.30
C ARG A 149 -7.33 -37.27 44.34
N SER A 150 -8.33 -38.13 44.52
CA SER A 150 -8.11 -39.58 44.64
C SER A 150 -7.40 -40.15 43.41
N ILE A 151 -6.34 -40.93 43.63
CA ILE A 151 -5.56 -41.60 42.57
C ILE A 151 -6.44 -42.62 41.85
N VAL A 152 -6.35 -42.64 40.51
CA VAL A 152 -7.04 -43.62 39.67
C VAL A 152 -6.38 -44.99 39.83
N ILE A 153 -7.07 -45.95 40.42
CA ILE A 153 -6.59 -47.33 40.57
C ILE A 153 -6.98 -48.14 39.33
N VAL A 154 -5.99 -48.71 38.65
CA VAL A 154 -6.18 -49.58 37.47
C VAL A 154 -6.29 -51.03 37.95
N GLY A 155 -7.41 -51.71 37.66
CA GLY A 155 -7.56 -53.17 37.87
C GLY A 155 -8.69 -53.66 38.79
N GLY A 156 -9.66 -52.82 39.16
CA GLY A 156 -10.66 -53.17 40.19
C GLY A 156 -11.90 -54.00 39.77
N SER A 157 -12.35 -53.99 38.50
CA SER A 157 -13.70 -54.54 38.21
C SER A 157 -14.08 -54.78 36.73
N GLY A 158 -13.13 -54.80 35.79
CA GLY A 158 -13.43 -54.93 34.34
C GLY A 158 -12.85 -56.18 33.68
N ASP A 159 -13.42 -56.58 32.53
CA ASP A 159 -12.92 -57.66 31.69
C ASP A 159 -11.47 -57.36 31.25
N ALA A 160 -10.51 -58.11 31.81
CA ALA A 160 -9.07 -57.85 31.71
C ALA A 160 -8.51 -57.91 30.27
N ARG A 161 -9.33 -58.32 29.28
CA ARG A 161 -8.96 -58.47 27.87
C ARG A 161 -9.47 -57.34 26.95
N SER A 162 -10.33 -56.44 27.42
CA SER A 162 -10.90 -55.38 26.56
C SER A 162 -9.84 -54.35 26.13
N LYS A 163 -9.85 -54.00 24.84
CA LYS A 163 -9.05 -52.91 24.24
C LYS A 163 -9.89 -51.65 23.95
N THR A 164 -11.15 -51.64 24.39
CA THR A 164 -12.10 -50.54 24.12
C THR A 164 -12.23 -49.62 25.34
N VAL A 165 -12.28 -48.32 25.07
CA VAL A 165 -12.54 -47.29 26.09
C VAL A 165 -14.05 -47.06 26.16
N ALA A 166 -14.58 -46.97 27.38
CA ALA A 166 -15.97 -46.68 27.67
C ALA A 166 -16.36 -45.31 27.13
N PRO A 167 -17.63 -45.11 26.72
CA PRO A 167 -18.09 -43.80 26.28
C PRO A 167 -17.95 -42.78 27.42
N LEU A 168 -17.65 -41.55 27.04
CA LEU A 168 -17.72 -40.41 27.95
C LEU A 168 -19.18 -40.18 28.39
N PRO A 169 -19.41 -39.56 29.56
CA PRO A 169 -20.77 -39.32 30.03
C PRO A 169 -21.62 -38.50 29.05
N HIS A 170 -22.89 -38.85 28.90
CA HIS A 170 -23.84 -38.15 28.02
C HIS A 170 -24.00 -36.67 28.34
N TYR A 171 -24.04 -36.30 29.62
CA TYR A 171 -24.10 -34.88 30.03
C TYR A 171 -22.89 -34.04 29.60
N TYR A 172 -21.78 -34.70 29.25
CA TYR A 172 -20.60 -34.03 28.71
C TYR A 172 -20.60 -34.05 27.18
N THR A 173 -20.99 -35.15 26.54
CA THR A 173 -20.87 -35.32 25.09
C THR A 173 -22.05 -34.77 24.29
N ASP A 174 -23.25 -34.77 24.87
CA ASP A 174 -24.45 -34.30 24.20
C ASP A 174 -24.55 -32.77 24.32
N VAL A 175 -24.32 -32.06 23.20
CA VAL A 175 -24.46 -30.60 23.13
C VAL A 175 -25.95 -30.25 22.93
N PRO A 176 -26.64 -29.64 23.91
CA PRO A 176 -28.07 -29.41 23.80
C PRO A 176 -28.36 -28.31 22.76
N PRO A 177 -29.26 -28.54 21.79
CA PRO A 177 -29.55 -27.57 20.75
C PRO A 177 -30.13 -26.28 21.33
N VAL A 178 -29.76 -25.15 20.73
CA VAL A 178 -30.28 -23.84 21.10
C VAL A 178 -31.29 -23.42 20.04
N THR A 179 -32.59 -23.50 20.37
CA THR A 179 -33.70 -23.20 19.45
C THR A 179 -33.93 -21.72 19.18
N SER A 180 -33.29 -20.83 19.94
CA SER A 180 -33.47 -19.39 19.82
C SER A 180 -32.28 -18.73 19.14
N SER A 181 -32.51 -18.04 18.01
CA SER A 181 -31.49 -17.15 17.45
C SER A 181 -31.09 -16.10 18.49
N ILE A 182 -29.79 -15.83 18.64
CA ILE A 182 -29.34 -14.67 19.40
C ILE A 182 -29.69 -13.44 18.55
N LYS A 183 -30.78 -12.75 18.87
CA LYS A 183 -30.97 -11.38 18.40
C LYS A 183 -29.97 -10.50 19.14
N LYS A 184 -29.48 -9.45 18.48
CA LYS A 184 -28.56 -8.45 19.04
C LYS A 184 -29.12 -7.93 20.37
N SER A 185 -28.58 -8.42 21.50
CA SER A 185 -28.99 -8.01 22.83
C SER A 185 -28.26 -6.71 23.20
N PRO A 186 -28.93 -5.73 23.81
CA PRO A 186 -28.28 -4.49 24.21
C PRO A 186 -27.23 -4.77 25.29
N VAL A 187 -26.10 -4.06 25.19
CA VAL A 187 -25.01 -4.18 26.16
C VAL A 187 -25.47 -3.66 27.53
N PRO A 188 -25.19 -4.36 28.64
CA PRO A 188 -25.45 -3.86 29.98
C PRO A 188 -24.74 -2.52 30.22
N ALA A 189 -25.41 -1.58 30.90
CA ALA A 189 -24.84 -0.27 31.21
C ALA A 189 -23.51 -0.43 31.97
N ALA A 190 -22.48 0.29 31.55
CA ALA A 190 -21.26 0.38 32.33
C ALA A 190 -21.55 1.10 33.66
N ARG A 191 -20.99 0.60 34.75
CA ARG A 191 -21.04 1.24 36.09
C ARG A 191 -19.84 2.16 36.35
N VAL A 192 -18.99 2.35 35.34
CA VAL A 192 -17.75 3.14 35.41
C VAL A 192 -17.93 4.45 34.63
N ALA A 193 -17.44 5.55 35.18
CA ALA A 193 -17.59 6.89 34.58
C ALA A 193 -16.73 7.11 33.32
N SER A 194 -15.58 6.44 33.22
CA SER A 194 -14.74 6.45 32.02
C SER A 194 -13.91 5.17 31.91
N LEU A 195 -13.61 4.77 30.67
CA LEU A 195 -12.65 3.71 30.36
C LEU A 195 -11.24 4.25 30.08
N THR A 196 -11.08 5.58 29.97
CA THR A 196 -9.77 6.22 29.81
C THR A 196 -8.96 6.10 31.10
N ARG A 197 -7.68 5.75 30.99
CA ARG A 197 -6.77 5.56 32.12
C ARG A 197 -5.64 6.58 32.01
N GLY A 198 -5.23 7.17 33.13
CA GLY A 198 -4.09 8.09 33.18
C GLY A 198 -2.81 7.36 33.54
N ASP A 199 -1.66 7.92 33.13
CA ASP A 199 -0.29 7.54 33.50
C ASP A 199 0.43 6.47 32.63
N PHE A 200 0.06 6.32 31.35
CA PHE A 200 0.79 5.43 30.44
C PHE A 200 2.23 5.88 30.14
N LYS A 201 2.53 7.18 30.31
CA LYS A 201 3.88 7.73 30.09
C LYS A 201 4.91 7.05 30.99
N GLN A 202 4.60 6.89 32.28
CA GLN A 202 5.47 6.19 33.24
C GLN A 202 5.75 4.74 32.85
N GLN A 203 4.78 4.05 32.21
CA GLN A 203 4.97 2.68 31.74
C GLN A 203 5.95 2.59 30.58
N THR A 204 6.01 3.62 29.73
CA THR A 204 6.88 3.67 28.54
C THR A 204 8.33 4.03 28.89
N ASP A 205 8.55 4.78 29.98
CA ASP A 205 9.90 5.23 30.42
C ASP A 205 10.89 4.07 30.60
N GLU A 206 10.44 2.94 31.15
CA GLU A 206 11.28 1.75 31.30
C GLU A 206 11.72 1.13 29.96
N GLU A 207 10.90 1.28 28.90
CA GLU A 207 11.28 0.83 27.56
C GLU A 207 12.31 1.76 26.95
N TYR A 208 12.20 3.08 27.17
CA TYR A 208 13.25 4.03 26.82
C TYR A 208 14.55 3.81 27.61
N GLN A 209 14.46 3.39 28.88
CA GLN A 209 15.65 2.96 29.64
C GLN A 209 16.33 1.74 29.01
N TRP A 210 15.55 0.77 28.50
CA TRP A 210 16.11 -0.36 27.75
C TRP A 210 16.79 0.11 26.45
N LEU A 211 16.14 1.00 25.69
CA LEU A 211 16.72 1.57 24.47
C LEU A 211 18.01 2.35 24.75
N GLY A 212 18.05 3.15 25.82
CA GLY A 212 19.25 3.85 26.30
C GLY A 212 20.36 2.90 26.69
N ASN A 213 20.04 1.79 27.36
CA ASN A 213 21.00 0.72 27.65
C ASN A 213 21.53 0.08 26.36
N ALA A 214 20.65 -0.23 25.40
CA ALA A 214 21.04 -0.81 24.11
C ALA A 214 21.97 0.13 23.32
N LYS A 215 21.62 1.42 23.22
CA LYS A 215 22.47 2.46 22.61
C LYS A 215 23.84 2.54 23.28
N ARG A 216 23.89 2.63 24.61
CA ARG A 216 25.16 2.68 25.38
C ARG A 216 26.05 1.48 25.09
N VAL A 217 25.49 0.27 25.10
CA VAL A 217 26.25 -0.96 24.82
C VAL A 217 26.76 -1.00 23.37
N LEU A 218 26.01 -0.42 22.42
CA LEU A 218 26.45 -0.34 21.04
C LEU A 218 27.52 0.72 20.81
N GLU A 219 27.43 1.88 21.44
CA GLU A 219 28.39 2.96 21.20
C GLU A 219 29.73 2.74 21.94
N ASP A 220 29.77 1.82 22.91
CA ASP A 220 30.99 1.48 23.63
C ASP A 220 31.90 0.53 22.83
N ASN A 221 32.79 1.13 22.03
CA ASN A 221 33.82 0.42 21.26
C ASN A 221 34.97 -0.17 22.09
N THR A 222 34.98 -0.01 23.42
CA THR A 222 36.11 -0.42 24.28
C THR A 222 36.03 -1.88 24.75
N GLY A 223 34.89 -2.55 24.54
CA GLY A 223 34.68 -3.94 24.97
C GLY A 223 34.71 -4.14 26.48
N THR A 224 34.58 -3.06 27.27
CA THR A 224 34.68 -3.10 28.74
C THR A 224 33.36 -3.46 29.43
N VAL A 225 32.24 -3.52 28.69
CA VAL A 225 30.89 -3.79 29.21
C VAL A 225 30.55 -5.28 29.12
N ASP A 226 31.14 -6.08 29.99
CA ASP A 226 31.10 -7.55 29.89
C ASP A 226 29.78 -8.20 30.41
N ASN A 227 28.74 -7.42 30.73
CA ASN A 227 27.56 -7.96 31.43
C ASN A 227 26.21 -7.25 31.20
N ASP A 228 26.09 -6.33 30.24
CA ASP A 228 24.83 -5.60 30.04
C ASP A 228 23.90 -6.30 29.03
N ASN A 229 22.70 -6.65 29.50
CA ASN A 229 21.67 -7.35 28.73
C ASN A 229 21.06 -6.43 27.66
N THR A 230 21.47 -6.59 26.39
CA THR A 230 20.90 -5.84 25.25
C THR A 230 19.52 -6.36 24.82
N SER A 231 19.22 -7.63 25.10
CA SER A 231 17.89 -8.20 24.84
C SER A 231 16.84 -7.61 25.78
N TRP A 232 15.75 -7.10 25.21
CA TRP A 232 14.57 -6.60 25.93
C TRP A 232 14.12 -7.53 27.07
N ALA A 233 14.00 -8.83 26.78
CA ALA A 233 13.56 -9.81 27.77
C ALA A 233 14.58 -10.02 28.90
N ALA A 234 15.87 -9.96 28.58
CA ALA A 234 16.94 -10.15 29.56
C ALA A 234 17.11 -8.89 30.44
N PHE A 235 16.96 -7.69 29.86
CA PHE A 235 16.94 -6.42 30.57
C PHE A 235 15.85 -6.42 31.64
N HIS A 236 14.59 -6.68 31.25
CA HIS A 236 13.46 -6.72 32.19
C HIS A 236 13.58 -7.86 33.20
N ALA A 237 14.04 -9.05 32.79
CA ALA A 237 14.24 -10.15 33.72
C ALA A 237 15.31 -9.84 34.79
N SER A 238 16.38 -9.12 34.45
CA SER A 238 17.45 -8.77 35.39
C SER A 238 17.05 -7.77 36.47
N ARG A 239 15.96 -7.02 36.26
CA ARG A 239 15.43 -6.03 37.19
C ARG A 239 14.36 -6.58 38.12
N GLN A 240 13.98 -7.84 37.95
CA GLN A 240 13.00 -8.51 38.80
C GLN A 240 13.70 -9.37 39.87
N PRO A 241 13.11 -9.48 41.08
CA PRO A 241 13.68 -10.29 42.16
C PRO A 241 13.74 -11.78 41.76
N PRO A 242 14.79 -12.52 42.18
CA PRO A 242 14.95 -13.95 41.89
C PRO A 242 14.04 -14.82 42.77
N ASP A 243 12.73 -14.62 42.69
CA ASP A 243 11.76 -15.45 43.39
C ASP A 243 11.36 -16.66 42.54
N ALA A 244 11.36 -17.85 43.14
CA ALA A 244 10.94 -19.07 42.46
C ALA A 244 9.43 -19.03 42.18
N GLN A 245 9.04 -18.81 40.93
CA GLN A 245 7.63 -18.81 40.52
C GLN A 245 7.08 -20.25 40.42
N VAL A 246 5.83 -20.44 40.85
CA VAL A 246 5.17 -21.76 40.82
C VAL A 246 4.59 -22.03 39.43
N ILE A 247 4.91 -23.19 38.85
CA ILE A 247 4.42 -23.58 37.53
C ILE A 247 2.92 -23.89 37.61
N CYS A 248 2.14 -23.29 36.72
CA CYS A 248 0.70 -23.50 36.59
C CYS A 248 0.41 -24.86 35.95
N PRO A 249 -0.24 -25.81 36.66
CA PRO A 249 -0.68 -27.06 36.07
C PRO A 249 -1.76 -26.81 35.02
N THR A 250 -1.61 -27.41 33.83
CA THR A 250 -2.61 -27.29 32.75
C THR A 250 -3.08 -28.66 32.29
N SER A 251 -4.37 -28.80 32.01
CA SER A 251 -4.93 -30.03 31.44
C SER A 251 -5.95 -29.73 30.36
N LEU A 252 -5.88 -30.49 29.27
CA LEU A 252 -6.94 -30.51 28.28
C LEU A 252 -8.04 -31.48 28.69
N LEU A 253 -9.29 -31.12 28.42
CA LEU A 253 -10.45 -31.99 28.50
C LEU A 253 -10.59 -32.83 27.21
N PRO A 254 -11.36 -33.93 27.23
CA PRO A 254 -11.67 -34.67 26.02
C PRO A 254 -12.30 -33.77 24.94
N LEU A 255 -11.82 -33.90 23.70
CA LEU A 255 -12.22 -33.04 22.59
C LEU A 255 -13.69 -33.23 22.20
N PHE A 256 -14.32 -32.15 21.74
CA PHE A 256 -15.63 -32.19 21.10
C PHE A 256 -15.48 -32.27 19.58
N LEU A 257 -16.35 -33.05 18.93
CA LEU A 257 -16.40 -33.12 17.47
C LEU A 257 -17.05 -31.87 16.85
N GLU A 258 -17.92 -31.19 17.59
CA GLU A 258 -18.53 -29.93 17.15
C GLU A 258 -17.52 -28.79 17.34
N SER A 259 -17.30 -28.01 16.29
CA SER A 259 -16.46 -26.81 16.33
C SER A 259 -17.14 -25.66 17.08
N ALA A 260 -16.34 -24.79 17.67
CA ALA A 260 -16.75 -23.80 18.67
C ALA A 260 -17.50 -22.57 18.08
N HIS A 261 -17.96 -22.59 16.83
CA HIS A 261 -18.62 -21.45 16.20
C HIS A 261 -20.13 -21.36 16.50
N THR A 262 -20.71 -22.38 17.14
CA THR A 262 -22.15 -22.41 17.45
C THR A 262 -22.43 -21.89 18.86
N VAL A 263 -23.56 -21.21 19.02
CA VAL A 263 -24.06 -20.77 20.33
C VAL A 263 -24.20 -21.96 21.29
N ALA A 264 -24.65 -23.10 20.77
CA ALA A 264 -24.86 -24.32 21.54
C ALA A 264 -23.54 -24.85 22.13
N MET A 265 -22.49 -24.93 21.31
CA MET A 265 -21.18 -25.41 21.73
C MET A 265 -20.49 -24.46 22.72
N ILE A 266 -20.57 -23.14 22.52
CA ILE A 266 -19.99 -22.18 23.47
C ILE A 266 -20.74 -22.19 24.80
N ARG A 267 -22.07 -22.22 24.78
CA ARG A 267 -22.88 -22.33 26.00
C ARG A 267 -22.54 -23.61 26.76
N HIS A 268 -22.49 -24.74 26.06
CA HIS A 268 -22.12 -26.04 26.65
C HIS A 268 -20.70 -26.03 27.22
N SER A 269 -19.75 -25.39 26.52
CA SER A 269 -18.38 -25.21 27.01
C SER A 269 -18.33 -24.39 28.30
N MET A 270 -19.15 -23.33 28.41
CA MET A 270 -19.27 -22.54 29.64
C MET A 270 -19.85 -23.37 30.80
N ASP A 271 -20.84 -24.23 30.54
CA ASP A 271 -21.38 -25.16 31.55
C ASP A 271 -20.35 -26.19 32.01
N VAL A 272 -19.58 -26.76 31.07
CA VAL A 272 -18.49 -27.69 31.38
C VAL A 272 -17.45 -27.04 32.28
N VAL A 273 -17.03 -25.80 31.97
CA VAL A 273 -16.08 -25.07 32.80
C VAL A 273 -16.69 -24.75 34.17
N LYS A 274 -17.94 -24.27 34.22
CA LYS A 274 -18.64 -23.98 35.47
C LYS A 274 -18.68 -25.19 36.39
N ASN A 275 -19.06 -26.35 35.87
CA ASN A 275 -19.12 -27.60 36.62
C ASN A 275 -17.72 -28.06 37.08
N ALA A 276 -16.69 -27.93 36.24
CA ALA A 276 -15.33 -28.29 36.62
C ALA A 276 -14.76 -27.36 37.71
N VAL A 277 -15.00 -26.05 37.60
CA VAL A 277 -14.55 -25.06 38.59
C VAL A 277 -15.30 -25.27 39.92
N GLU A 278 -16.61 -25.46 39.90
CA GLU A 278 -17.39 -25.72 41.12
C GLU A 278 -16.96 -27.01 41.82
N HIS A 279 -16.62 -28.07 41.06
CA HIS A 279 -16.09 -29.30 41.63
C HIS A 279 -14.71 -29.12 42.28
N LEU A 280 -13.82 -28.34 41.66
CA LEU A 280 -12.46 -28.13 42.16
C LEU A 280 -12.41 -27.11 43.31
N ASN A 281 -13.22 -26.05 43.20
CA ASN A 281 -13.22 -24.88 44.07
C ASN A 281 -14.66 -24.37 44.26
N PRO A 282 -15.45 -24.99 45.15
CA PRO A 282 -16.82 -24.57 45.42
C PRO A 282 -16.90 -23.06 45.74
N GLY A 283 -17.77 -22.34 45.06
CA GLY A 283 -17.95 -20.90 45.22
C GLY A 283 -16.96 -20.01 44.45
N GLN A 284 -15.98 -20.57 43.73
CA GLN A 284 -15.14 -19.79 42.83
C GLN A 284 -15.92 -19.37 41.59
N THR A 285 -15.94 -18.07 41.26
CA THR A 285 -16.46 -17.62 39.96
C THR A 285 -15.65 -18.24 38.82
N PRO A 286 -16.29 -18.90 37.83
CA PRO A 286 -15.61 -19.40 36.64
C PRO A 286 -15.02 -18.27 35.80
N VAL A 287 -13.80 -18.47 35.31
CA VAL A 287 -13.09 -17.55 34.41
C VAL A 287 -12.75 -18.31 33.13
N VAL A 288 -13.16 -17.78 31.98
CA VAL A 288 -12.95 -18.42 30.67
C VAL A 288 -12.37 -17.43 29.66
N THR A 289 -11.27 -17.80 29.02
CA THR A 289 -10.66 -17.03 27.93
C THR A 289 -11.08 -17.58 26.58
N PHE A 290 -11.38 -16.68 25.64
CA PHE A 290 -11.75 -16.98 24.26
C PHE A 290 -10.96 -16.10 23.28
N ASP A 291 -10.72 -16.58 22.06
CA ASP A 291 -10.25 -15.74 20.96
C ASP A 291 -11.33 -14.72 20.51
N GLN A 292 -11.03 -13.85 19.54
CA GLN A 292 -11.93 -12.74 19.20
C GLN A 292 -13.36 -13.19 18.78
N PRO A 293 -13.54 -14.11 17.81
CA PRO A 293 -14.88 -14.53 17.39
C PRO A 293 -15.66 -15.23 18.51
N LEU A 294 -14.99 -16.06 19.30
CA LEU A 294 -15.65 -16.81 20.37
C LEU A 294 -15.96 -15.92 21.58
N PHE A 295 -15.12 -14.92 21.87
CA PHE A 295 -15.38 -13.90 22.88
C PHE A 295 -16.67 -13.14 22.59
N ALA A 296 -16.85 -12.70 21.34
CA ALA A 296 -18.06 -12.01 20.90
C ALA A 296 -19.32 -12.87 21.13
N LEU A 297 -19.24 -14.16 20.80
CA LEU A 297 -20.34 -15.12 20.97
C LEU A 297 -20.63 -15.38 22.46
N ALA A 298 -19.59 -15.55 23.28
CA ALA A 298 -19.71 -15.70 24.73
C ALA A 298 -20.37 -14.48 25.37
N LYS A 299 -19.98 -13.25 25.00
CA LYS A 299 -20.62 -12.01 25.48
C LYS A 299 -22.10 -11.95 25.12
N GLN A 300 -22.46 -12.32 23.90
CA GLN A 300 -23.86 -12.39 23.48
C GLN A 300 -24.66 -13.41 24.29
N ILE A 301 -24.06 -14.55 24.65
CA ILE A 301 -24.67 -15.53 25.56
C ILE A 301 -24.88 -14.92 26.95
N GLN A 302 -23.89 -14.21 27.50
CA GLN A 302 -24.04 -13.54 28.81
C GLN A 302 -25.21 -12.56 28.84
N TRP A 303 -25.38 -11.77 27.78
CA TRP A 303 -26.43 -10.75 27.70
C TRP A 303 -27.82 -11.34 27.42
N LYS A 304 -27.89 -12.49 26.76
CA LYS A 304 -29.16 -13.16 26.48
C LYS A 304 -29.67 -14.00 27.66
N TRP A 305 -28.78 -14.59 28.45
CA TRP A 305 -29.12 -15.43 29.60
C TRP A 305 -28.41 -14.95 30.88
N PRO A 306 -28.75 -13.74 31.37
CA PRO A 306 -28.04 -13.10 32.47
C PRO A 306 -28.11 -13.89 33.79
N GLU A 307 -29.20 -14.62 34.04
CA GLU A 307 -29.36 -15.40 35.27
C GLU A 307 -28.40 -16.61 35.36
N SER A 308 -28.07 -17.23 34.22
CA SER A 308 -27.25 -18.45 34.18
C SER A 308 -25.80 -18.20 33.78
N TYR A 309 -25.57 -17.25 32.87
CA TYR A 309 -24.27 -16.97 32.24
C TYR A 309 -23.89 -15.49 32.28
N GLY A 310 -24.66 -14.65 32.96
CA GLY A 310 -24.45 -13.20 32.98
C GLY A 310 -23.06 -12.78 33.46
N GLU A 311 -22.78 -11.49 33.32
CA GLU A 311 -21.50 -10.89 33.70
C GLU A 311 -21.19 -11.02 35.19
N ASP A 312 -22.20 -11.30 36.04
CA ASP A 312 -22.05 -11.55 37.49
C ASP A 312 -21.92 -13.05 37.81
N GLN A 313 -22.04 -13.93 36.81
CA GLN A 313 -21.97 -15.39 36.98
C GLN A 313 -20.65 -15.98 36.48
N ILE A 314 -20.12 -15.45 35.37
CA ILE A 314 -18.93 -15.96 34.69
C ILE A 314 -18.10 -14.78 34.18
N VAL A 315 -16.79 -14.80 34.43
CA VAL A 315 -15.86 -13.82 33.86
C VAL A 315 -15.37 -14.33 32.50
N VAL A 316 -15.65 -13.58 31.44
CA VAL A 316 -15.20 -13.86 30.07
C VAL A 316 -14.02 -12.95 29.75
N MET A 317 -12.88 -13.54 29.40
CA MET A 317 -11.65 -12.82 29.05
C MET A 317 -11.31 -12.94 27.57
N PHE A 318 -10.75 -11.87 27.02
CA PHE A 318 -10.28 -11.82 25.65
C PHE A 318 -8.87 -12.43 25.56
N GLY A 319 -8.60 -13.22 24.51
CA GLY A 319 -7.32 -13.90 24.30
C GLY A 319 -6.14 -12.94 24.13
N GLY A 320 -5.17 -13.02 25.04
CA GLY A 320 -4.04 -12.10 25.10
C GLY A 320 -3.03 -12.28 23.96
N LEU A 321 -2.86 -13.50 23.45
CA LEU A 321 -2.01 -13.77 22.29
C LEU A 321 -2.60 -13.15 21.02
N HIS A 322 -3.91 -13.32 20.83
CA HIS A 322 -4.61 -12.79 19.66
C HIS A 322 -4.65 -11.27 19.63
N ILE A 323 -4.66 -10.62 20.81
CA ILE A 323 -4.47 -9.17 20.93
C ILE A 323 -3.06 -8.77 20.48
N GLU A 324 -2.01 -9.48 20.92
CA GLU A 324 -0.65 -9.20 20.48
C GLU A 324 -0.51 -9.34 18.95
N MET A 325 -1.11 -10.39 18.39
CA MET A 325 -1.11 -10.62 16.94
C MET A 325 -1.74 -9.46 16.18
N VAL A 326 -2.89 -8.95 16.62
CA VAL A 326 -3.53 -7.81 15.94
C VAL A 326 -2.74 -6.52 16.15
N ALA A 327 -2.13 -6.30 17.31
CA ALA A 327 -1.31 -5.13 17.56
C ALA A 327 -0.10 -5.09 16.62
N LEU A 328 0.57 -6.22 16.43
CA LEU A 328 1.64 -6.36 15.44
C LEU A 328 1.16 -6.20 14.00
N LYS A 329 -0.05 -6.69 13.66
CA LYS A 329 -0.65 -6.45 12.33
C LYS A 329 -0.98 -4.98 12.10
N THR A 330 -1.46 -4.29 13.13
CA THR A 330 -1.78 -2.85 13.11
C THR A 330 -0.52 -2.04 12.80
N LEU A 331 0.59 -2.37 13.46
CA LEU A 331 1.91 -1.80 13.17
C LEU A 331 2.39 -2.16 11.74
N GLY A 332 2.15 -3.40 11.29
CA GLY A 332 2.46 -3.84 9.93
C GLY A 332 1.67 -3.11 8.83
N ASP A 333 0.41 -2.77 9.08
CA ASP A 333 -0.43 -1.99 8.17
C ASP A 333 0.09 -0.54 8.07
N TRP A 334 0.60 0.04 9.16
CA TRP A 334 1.30 1.33 9.14
C TRP A 334 2.60 1.27 8.32
N LEU A 335 3.42 0.25 8.55
CA LEU A 335 4.73 0.06 7.89
C LEU A 335 4.66 -0.39 6.43
N GLN A 336 3.48 -0.72 5.92
CA GLN A 336 3.32 -1.28 4.60
C GLN A 336 3.84 -0.30 3.51
N ARG A 337 4.81 -0.78 2.71
CA ARG A 337 5.46 -0.04 1.60
C ARG A 337 6.26 1.21 2.04
N SER A 338 6.66 1.30 3.31
CA SER A 338 7.53 2.36 3.81
C SER A 338 9.01 2.19 3.47
N GLY A 339 9.40 1.02 2.95
CA GLY A 339 10.79 0.59 2.77
C GLY A 339 11.36 -0.19 3.96
N TRP A 340 10.61 -0.35 5.06
CA TRP A 340 11.02 -1.13 6.24
C TRP A 340 11.39 -2.58 5.91
N VAL A 341 10.61 -3.26 5.05
CA VAL A 341 10.89 -4.64 4.63
C VAL A 341 12.24 -4.73 3.92
N GLN A 342 12.51 -3.79 3.00
CA GLN A 342 13.77 -3.72 2.27
C GLN A 342 14.94 -3.43 3.22
N ALA A 343 14.76 -2.55 4.21
CA ALA A 343 15.78 -2.29 5.22
C ALA A 343 16.14 -3.57 6.01
N LEU A 344 15.14 -4.35 6.45
CA LEU A 344 15.39 -5.63 7.13
C LEU A 344 16.10 -6.67 6.23
N VAL A 345 15.81 -6.66 4.92
CA VAL A 345 16.41 -7.58 3.95
C VAL A 345 17.87 -7.22 3.68
N GLN A 346 18.15 -5.93 3.46
CA GLN A 346 19.50 -5.44 3.21
C GLN A 346 20.38 -5.56 4.46
N ALA A 347 19.81 -5.40 5.66
CA ALA A 347 20.49 -5.64 6.93
C ALA A 347 20.67 -7.13 7.28
N GLU A 348 20.29 -8.05 6.39
CA GLU A 348 20.34 -9.51 6.56
C GLU A 348 19.61 -10.02 7.83
N ILE A 349 18.65 -9.25 8.34
CA ILE A 349 17.85 -9.64 9.51
C ILE A 349 16.92 -10.80 9.14
N ALA A 350 16.32 -10.72 7.95
CA ALA A 350 15.39 -11.69 7.42
C ALA A 350 15.42 -11.72 5.89
N THR A 351 15.13 -12.87 5.29
CA THR A 351 14.90 -12.97 3.83
C THR A 351 13.62 -12.22 3.45
N ALA A 352 13.49 -11.79 2.19
CA ALA A 352 12.34 -11.00 1.72
C ALA A 352 10.97 -11.61 2.09
N GLY A 353 10.79 -12.92 1.86
CA GLY A 353 9.55 -13.61 2.22
C GLY A 353 9.30 -13.68 3.74
N THR A 354 10.36 -13.75 4.54
CA THR A 354 10.26 -13.74 6.01
C THR A 354 9.97 -12.33 6.53
N ALA A 355 10.63 -11.30 5.99
CA ALA A 355 10.39 -9.91 6.34
C ALA A 355 8.97 -9.46 5.98
N ASP A 356 8.45 -9.85 4.80
CA ASP A 356 7.05 -9.63 4.43
C ASP A 356 6.05 -10.34 5.37
N SER A 357 6.44 -11.50 5.91
CA SER A 357 5.60 -12.22 6.86
C SER A 357 5.44 -11.49 8.19
N PHE A 358 6.38 -10.60 8.54
CA PHE A 358 6.34 -9.79 9.76
C PHE A 358 5.24 -8.73 9.71
N LEU A 359 5.01 -8.09 8.55
CA LEU A 359 3.89 -7.16 8.36
C LEU A 359 2.52 -7.81 8.67
N ARG A 360 2.39 -9.12 8.40
CA ARG A 360 1.15 -9.88 8.66
C ARG A 360 1.14 -10.57 10.04
N ALA A 361 2.18 -10.37 10.84
CA ALA A 361 2.42 -11.06 12.12
C ALA A 361 2.22 -12.59 12.05
N SER A 362 2.70 -13.21 10.96
CA SER A 362 2.48 -14.66 10.72
C SER A 362 3.19 -15.54 11.76
N HIS A 363 4.27 -15.02 12.36
CA HIS A 363 5.02 -15.68 13.43
C HIS A 363 5.32 -14.68 14.55
N VAL A 364 4.39 -14.58 15.52
CA VAL A 364 4.40 -13.59 16.62
C VAL A 364 5.78 -13.38 17.25
N LEU A 365 6.46 -14.44 17.67
CA LEU A 365 7.78 -14.33 18.32
C LEU A 365 8.87 -13.75 17.41
N ARG A 366 8.87 -14.12 16.11
CA ARG A 366 9.86 -13.60 15.15
C ARG A 366 9.55 -12.16 14.77
N THR A 367 8.27 -11.85 14.56
CA THR A 367 7.80 -10.49 14.30
C THR A 367 8.14 -9.56 15.47
N ARG A 368 7.83 -9.95 16.71
CA ARG A 368 8.17 -9.17 17.91
C ARG A 368 9.67 -8.88 18.00
N ARG A 369 10.52 -9.86 17.71
CA ARG A 369 11.98 -9.69 17.69
C ARG A 369 12.42 -8.69 16.61
N ALA A 370 11.84 -8.74 15.42
CA ALA A 370 12.18 -7.76 14.36
C ALA A 370 11.82 -6.32 14.77
N HIS A 371 10.70 -6.13 15.47
CA HIS A 371 10.32 -4.82 16.02
C HIS A 371 11.19 -4.38 17.19
N GLN A 372 11.68 -5.29 18.04
CA GLN A 372 12.68 -4.92 19.06
C GLN A 372 13.97 -4.37 18.42
N VAL A 373 14.43 -4.98 17.33
CA VAL A 373 15.62 -4.50 16.61
C VAL A 373 15.35 -3.16 15.91
N THR A 374 14.15 -3.02 15.32
CA THR A 374 13.74 -1.76 14.66
C THR A 374 13.63 -0.61 15.66
N ALA A 375 12.99 -0.82 16.81
CA ALA A 375 12.82 0.19 17.85
C ALA A 375 14.16 0.74 18.34
N ALA A 376 15.13 -0.15 18.60
CA ALA A 376 16.47 0.26 19.00
C ALA A 376 17.23 0.98 17.88
N ALA A 377 17.11 0.52 16.63
CA ALA A 377 17.70 1.22 15.49
C ALA A 377 17.13 2.63 15.30
N LEU A 378 15.81 2.79 15.35
CA LEU A 378 15.13 4.09 15.23
C LEU A 378 15.55 5.06 16.36
N TYR A 379 15.62 4.57 17.60
CA TYR A 379 16.06 5.38 18.73
C TYR A 379 17.50 5.88 18.57
N ILE A 380 18.42 5.03 18.11
CA ILE A 380 19.81 5.43 17.84
C ILE A 380 19.87 6.49 16.73
N LEU A 381 19.09 6.32 15.67
CA LEU A 381 19.04 7.27 14.55
C LEU A 381 18.46 8.63 14.96
N GLN A 382 17.46 8.67 15.85
CA GLN A 382 16.96 9.92 16.45
C GLN A 382 18.07 10.65 17.22
N HIS A 383 18.82 9.92 18.05
CA HIS A 383 19.95 10.49 18.80
C HIS A 383 21.07 10.99 17.88
N ARG A 384 21.38 10.28 16.80
CA ARG A 384 22.38 10.72 15.80
C ARG A 384 21.92 12.00 15.09
N ALA A 385 20.66 12.06 14.68
CA ALA A 385 20.08 13.27 14.07
C ALA A 385 20.10 14.46 15.04
N TYR A 386 19.78 14.24 16.33
CA TYR A 386 19.86 15.25 17.37
C TYR A 386 21.30 15.74 17.59
N ASN A 387 22.28 14.83 17.64
CA ASN A 387 23.69 15.21 17.75
C ASN A 387 24.16 16.03 16.54
N HIS A 388 23.73 15.66 15.32
CA HIS A 388 24.02 16.44 14.12
C HIS A 388 23.41 17.84 14.17
N TYR A 389 22.15 17.95 14.64
CA TYR A 389 21.49 19.24 14.89
C TYR A 389 22.28 20.10 15.88
N CYS A 390 22.72 19.53 17.01
CA CYS A 390 23.51 20.24 18.02
C CYS A 390 24.88 20.72 17.48
N LEU A 391 25.50 19.96 16.56
CA LEU A 391 26.79 20.32 15.94
C LEU A 391 26.64 21.40 14.85
N GLY A 392 25.46 21.54 14.25
CA GLY A 392 25.18 22.48 13.17
C GLY A 392 24.72 23.87 13.62
N GLU A 393 24.25 24.04 14.86
CA GLU A 393 23.85 25.34 15.40
C GLU A 393 25.03 26.06 16.08
N THR A 394 25.27 27.33 15.73
CA THR A 394 26.30 28.17 16.38
C THR A 394 25.82 28.81 17.69
N ARG A 395 24.85 28.21 18.39
CA ARG A 395 24.26 28.75 19.63
C ARG A 395 25.02 28.25 20.86
N ASP A 396 24.91 29.00 21.97
CA ASP A 396 25.43 28.57 23.27
C ASP A 396 24.69 27.31 23.75
N ALA A 397 25.39 26.39 24.42
CA ALA A 397 24.85 25.08 24.82
C ALA A 397 23.64 25.15 25.78
N GLU A 398 23.40 26.30 26.42
CA GLU A 398 22.25 26.53 27.31
C GLU A 398 20.94 26.82 26.56
N ASP A 399 20.99 27.13 25.26
CA ASP A 399 19.80 27.46 24.43
C ASP A 399 19.27 26.28 23.60
N LEU A 400 19.90 25.11 23.68
CA LEU A 400 19.48 23.91 22.94
C LEU A 400 18.34 23.17 23.68
N PRO A 401 17.24 22.81 22.99
CA PRO A 401 16.15 22.05 23.62
C PRO A 401 16.64 20.66 24.05
N GLU A 402 16.10 20.12 25.15
CA GLU A 402 16.38 18.74 25.54
C GLU A 402 15.93 17.76 24.44
N PHE A 403 16.57 16.58 24.37
CA PHE A 403 16.33 15.59 23.31
C PHE A 403 14.84 15.24 23.13
N GLU A 404 14.10 15.09 24.23
CA GLU A 404 12.66 14.78 24.19
C GLU A 404 11.85 15.94 23.61
N ASP A 405 12.14 17.17 24.03
CA ASP A 405 11.47 18.38 23.54
C ASP A 405 11.78 18.62 22.05
N TRP A 406 13.03 18.38 21.64
CA TRP A 406 13.44 18.44 20.24
C TRP A 406 12.70 17.41 19.38
N CYS A 407 12.59 16.16 19.85
CA CYS A 407 11.83 15.14 19.13
C CYS A 407 10.35 15.50 19.02
N CYS A 408 9.76 16.10 20.05
CA CYS A 408 8.38 16.56 20.02
C CYS A 408 8.18 17.66 18.97
N GLN A 409 9.01 18.72 18.99
CA GLN A 409 8.94 19.79 17.99
C GLN A 409 9.13 19.27 16.57
N ARG A 410 10.17 18.44 16.34
CA ARG A 410 10.43 17.85 15.02
C ARG A 410 9.27 16.97 14.55
N GLY A 411 8.62 16.24 15.44
CA GLY A 411 7.45 15.44 15.15
C GLY A 411 6.19 16.26 14.82
N GLU A 412 6.09 17.51 15.28
CA GLU A 412 5.00 18.42 14.90
C GLU A 412 5.27 19.10 13.56
N ASP A 413 6.52 19.48 13.31
CA ASP A 413 6.90 20.27 12.14
C ASP A 413 7.21 19.44 10.90
N ILE A 414 7.68 18.20 11.06
CA ILE A 414 8.25 17.39 9.98
C ILE A 414 7.49 16.06 9.84
N PRO A 415 6.65 15.89 8.79
CA PRO A 415 5.86 14.68 8.58
C PRO A 415 6.68 13.37 8.50
N GLN A 416 7.87 13.41 7.91
CA GLN A 416 8.75 12.24 7.84
C GLN A 416 9.26 11.83 9.23
N PHE A 417 9.63 12.81 10.06
CA PHE A 417 10.03 12.57 11.44
C PHE A 417 8.85 11.98 12.23
N HIS A 418 7.67 12.61 12.11
CA HIS A 418 6.44 12.15 12.76
C HIS A 418 6.13 10.69 12.44
N TYR A 419 6.24 10.31 11.15
CA TYR A 419 5.93 8.96 10.70
C TYR A 419 6.80 7.90 11.40
N TRP A 420 8.12 8.10 11.47
CA TRP A 420 9.04 7.13 12.08
C TRP A 420 9.07 7.21 13.61
N ALA A 421 8.84 8.39 14.19
CA ALA A 421 8.62 8.54 15.63
C ALA A 421 7.36 7.77 16.07
N THR A 422 6.29 7.84 15.28
CA THR A 422 5.05 7.08 15.51
C THR A 422 5.28 5.57 15.42
N VAL A 423 6.12 5.10 14.48
CA VAL A 423 6.52 3.68 14.42
C VAL A 423 7.18 3.26 15.74
N LEU A 424 8.14 4.04 16.23
CA LEU A 424 8.83 3.76 17.50
C LEU A 424 7.83 3.74 18.66
N GLU A 425 6.96 4.73 18.79
CA GLU A 425 5.92 4.78 19.84
C GLU A 425 5.03 3.52 19.82
N LEU A 426 4.56 3.11 18.65
CA LEU A 426 3.74 1.93 18.48
C LEU A 426 4.50 0.64 18.83
N GLU A 427 5.77 0.53 18.43
CA GLU A 427 6.63 -0.61 18.79
C GLU A 427 6.77 -0.73 20.30
N LEU A 428 7.03 0.38 21.00
CA LEU A 428 7.15 0.40 22.46
C LEU A 428 5.81 0.10 23.14
N LEU A 429 4.68 0.61 22.65
CA LEU A 429 3.35 0.29 23.14
C LEU A 429 3.07 -1.22 23.09
N VAL A 430 3.41 -1.89 21.99
CA VAL A 430 3.29 -3.35 21.88
C VAL A 430 4.21 -4.07 22.89
N LEU A 431 5.42 -3.57 23.11
CA LEU A 431 6.34 -4.14 24.11
C LEU A 431 5.81 -3.98 25.54
N VAL A 432 5.25 -2.82 25.91
CA VAL A 432 4.60 -2.61 27.22
C VAL A 432 3.42 -3.57 27.39
N TYR A 433 2.59 -3.77 26.35
CA TYR A 433 1.53 -4.77 26.37
C TYR A 433 2.08 -6.18 26.66
N VAL A 434 3.13 -6.60 25.95
CA VAL A 434 3.78 -7.90 26.19
C VAL A 434 4.40 -7.99 27.58
N ARG A 435 5.00 -6.90 28.08
CA ARG A 435 5.57 -6.81 29.42
C ARG A 435 4.51 -7.07 30.48
N SER A 436 3.36 -6.43 30.34
CA SER A 436 2.24 -6.57 31.28
C SER A 436 1.84 -8.04 31.47
N LEU A 437 1.83 -8.81 30.38
CA LEU A 437 1.51 -10.24 30.38
C LEU A 437 2.64 -11.07 31.00
N ARG A 438 3.90 -10.75 30.68
CA ARG A 438 5.06 -11.48 31.22
C ARG A 438 5.30 -11.26 32.71
N GLN A 439 4.86 -10.12 33.24
CA GLN A 439 4.91 -9.78 34.65
C GLN A 439 3.63 -10.13 35.41
N GLY A 440 2.53 -10.41 34.71
CA GLY A 440 1.22 -10.55 35.34
C GLY A 440 0.71 -9.23 35.96
N SER A 441 1.04 -8.08 35.37
CA SER A 441 0.59 -6.77 35.84
C SER A 441 -0.74 -6.39 35.20
N LEU A 442 -1.84 -6.53 35.95
CA LEU A 442 -3.19 -6.25 35.43
C LEU A 442 -3.37 -4.76 35.08
N MET A 443 -2.79 -3.83 35.85
CA MET A 443 -2.98 -2.40 35.58
C MET A 443 -2.30 -2.01 34.28
N MET A 444 -1.02 -2.37 34.13
CA MET A 444 -0.24 -2.14 32.90
C MET A 444 -0.91 -2.79 31.67
N TYR A 445 -1.53 -3.96 31.85
CA TYR A 445 -2.28 -4.64 30.79
C TYR A 445 -3.45 -3.79 30.30
N LEU A 446 -4.24 -3.24 31.22
CA LEU A 446 -5.40 -2.43 30.89
C LEU A 446 -5.00 -1.05 30.33
N ASP A 447 -3.93 -0.45 30.82
CA ASP A 447 -3.41 0.82 30.30
C ASP A 447 -2.91 0.64 28.85
N ALA A 448 -2.10 -0.39 28.59
CA ALA A 448 -1.62 -0.70 27.24
C ALA A 448 -2.76 -1.04 26.26
N LEU A 449 -3.80 -1.75 26.72
CA LEU A 449 -5.00 -1.98 25.90
C LEU A 449 -5.73 -0.69 25.57
N THR A 450 -5.84 0.23 26.52
CA THR A 450 -6.53 1.51 26.32
C THR A 450 -5.83 2.34 25.23
N GLU A 451 -4.49 2.33 25.21
CA GLU A 451 -3.68 3.02 24.19
C GLU A 451 -3.64 2.30 22.83
N LEU A 452 -3.86 0.98 22.79
CA LEU A 452 -3.91 0.22 21.52
C LEU A 452 -5.22 0.40 20.75
N VAL A 453 -6.35 0.59 21.45
CA VAL A 453 -7.67 0.67 20.81
C VAL A 453 -7.82 1.81 19.80
N PRO A 454 -7.32 3.04 20.05
CA PRO A 454 -7.29 4.11 19.07
C PRO A 454 -6.67 3.67 17.73
N TRP A 455 -5.58 2.92 17.76
CA TRP A 455 -4.93 2.42 16.56
C TRP A 455 -5.75 1.35 15.82
N PHE A 456 -6.49 0.51 16.55
CA PHE A 456 -7.43 -0.42 15.93
C PHE A 456 -8.58 0.30 15.21
N HIS A 457 -9.01 1.46 15.71
CA HIS A 457 -9.95 2.33 15.02
C HIS A 457 -9.31 2.99 13.78
N ALA A 458 -8.16 3.65 13.96
CA ALA A 458 -7.46 4.37 12.89
C ALA A 458 -7.17 3.47 11.68
N LEU A 459 -6.72 2.24 11.91
CA LEU A 459 -6.30 1.29 10.88
C LEU A 459 -7.32 0.17 10.60
N ASP A 460 -8.61 0.43 10.86
CA ASP A 460 -9.73 -0.41 10.43
C ASP A 460 -9.76 -1.86 10.98
N HIS A 461 -9.09 -2.14 12.11
CA HIS A 461 -9.22 -3.40 12.86
C HIS A 461 -10.54 -3.47 13.66
N THR A 462 -11.65 -3.24 12.96
CA THR A 462 -13.01 -3.04 13.50
C THR A 462 -13.50 -4.11 14.48
N HIS A 463 -13.09 -5.37 14.34
CA HIS A 463 -13.44 -6.43 15.29
C HIS A 463 -12.82 -6.19 16.67
N TYR A 464 -11.55 -5.81 16.72
CA TYR A 464 -10.84 -5.56 17.98
C TYR A 464 -11.19 -4.19 18.54
N ALA A 465 -11.32 -3.18 17.66
CA ALA A 465 -11.85 -1.85 18.01
C ALA A 465 -13.22 -1.92 18.71
N ARG A 466 -14.08 -2.87 18.31
CA ARG A 466 -15.40 -3.12 18.92
C ARG A 466 -15.33 -3.83 20.27
N TRP A 467 -14.59 -4.93 20.34
CA TRP A 467 -14.71 -5.88 21.47
C TRP A 467 -13.71 -5.65 22.61
N ILE A 468 -12.59 -4.97 22.36
CA ILE A 468 -11.66 -4.61 23.44
C ILE A 468 -12.27 -3.58 24.40
N PRO A 469 -13.02 -2.53 23.96
CA PRO A 469 -13.75 -1.66 24.88
C PRO A 469 -14.73 -2.41 25.79
N VAL A 470 -15.42 -3.42 25.27
CA VAL A 470 -16.30 -4.29 26.08
C VAL A 470 -15.48 -5.07 27.11
N HIS A 471 -14.32 -5.61 26.71
CA HIS A 471 -13.41 -6.27 27.64
C HIS A 471 -12.87 -5.32 28.72
N LEU A 472 -12.46 -4.10 28.36
CA LEU A 472 -12.00 -3.06 29.28
C LEU A 472 -13.08 -2.69 30.31
N LYS A 473 -14.33 -2.55 29.87
CA LYS A 473 -15.49 -2.38 30.77
C LYS A 473 -15.56 -3.51 31.79
N ASP A 474 -15.57 -4.76 31.33
CA ASP A 474 -15.72 -5.92 32.22
C ASP A 474 -14.56 -6.02 33.21
N MET A 475 -13.33 -5.76 32.76
CA MET A 475 -12.14 -5.76 33.63
C MET A 475 -12.17 -4.62 34.66
N ALA A 476 -12.69 -3.44 34.29
CA ALA A 476 -12.84 -2.32 35.21
C ALA A 476 -13.88 -2.59 36.31
N GLU A 477 -14.92 -3.38 36.01
CA GLU A 477 -16.00 -3.72 36.95
C GLU A 477 -15.68 -4.94 37.84
N LEU A 478 -14.59 -5.67 37.58
CA LEU A 478 -14.20 -6.88 38.31
C LEU A 478 -14.18 -6.69 39.82
N THR A 479 -13.69 -5.56 40.31
CA THR A 479 -13.58 -5.26 41.75
C THR A 479 -14.93 -5.21 42.45
N THR A 480 -15.98 -4.86 41.70
CA THR A 480 -17.35 -4.75 42.21
C THR A 480 -18.16 -6.03 42.00
N LYS A 481 -18.01 -6.69 40.84
CA LYS A 481 -18.77 -7.91 40.49
C LYS A 481 -18.13 -9.18 41.05
N HIS A 482 -16.81 -9.26 41.04
CA HIS A 482 -16.03 -10.45 41.38
C HIS A 482 -14.78 -10.09 42.21
N PRO A 483 -14.95 -9.63 43.46
CA PRO A 483 -13.84 -9.16 44.29
C PRO A 483 -12.73 -10.21 44.48
N ASP A 484 -13.09 -11.49 44.58
CA ASP A 484 -12.12 -12.59 44.69
C ASP A 484 -11.31 -12.79 43.41
N VAL A 485 -11.95 -12.76 42.24
CA VAL A 485 -11.26 -12.84 40.95
C VAL A 485 -10.38 -11.62 40.75
N ALA A 486 -10.87 -10.42 41.08
CA ALA A 486 -10.10 -9.19 40.99
C ALA A 486 -8.83 -9.24 41.84
N ARG A 487 -8.92 -9.78 43.06
CA ARG A 487 -7.75 -10.00 43.92
C ARG A 487 -6.77 -11.00 43.29
N LYS A 488 -7.26 -12.14 42.79
CA LYS A 488 -6.41 -13.13 42.10
C LYS A 488 -5.74 -12.58 40.83
N PHE A 489 -6.42 -11.73 40.08
CA PHE A 489 -5.84 -11.10 38.90
C PHE A 489 -4.78 -10.05 39.26
N ARG A 490 -4.94 -9.32 40.36
CA ARG A 490 -3.89 -8.43 40.89
C ARG A 490 -2.65 -9.19 41.38
N GLU A 491 -2.83 -10.44 41.81
CA GLU A 491 -1.73 -11.38 42.11
C GLU A 491 -1.07 -11.96 40.83
N GLY A 492 -1.57 -11.61 39.63
CA GLY A 492 -1.04 -12.07 38.34
C GLY A 492 -1.73 -13.32 37.77
N HIS A 493 -2.73 -13.90 38.44
CA HIS A 493 -3.39 -15.15 38.03
C HIS A 493 -4.37 -15.01 36.84
N PHE A 494 -4.16 -14.01 35.98
CA PHE A 494 -4.78 -13.90 34.65
C PHE A 494 -3.80 -14.31 33.53
N THR A 495 -2.55 -14.62 33.88
CA THR A 495 -1.51 -15.15 33.00
C THR A 495 -1.03 -16.52 33.52
N VAL A 496 -0.29 -17.26 32.70
CA VAL A 496 0.10 -18.64 32.98
C VAL A 496 1.61 -18.75 33.09
N GLN A 497 2.08 -19.22 34.23
CA GLN A 497 3.49 -19.47 34.46
C GLN A 497 3.86 -20.91 34.05
N LYS A 498 4.69 -21.07 33.01
CA LYS A 498 5.11 -22.41 32.51
C LYS A 498 6.52 -22.81 32.94
N THR A 499 7.33 -21.88 33.44
CA THR A 499 8.70 -22.14 33.89
C THR A 499 8.95 -21.50 35.25
N GLN A 500 10.01 -21.90 35.95
CA GLN A 500 10.40 -21.24 37.20
C GLN A 500 11.09 -19.88 36.98
N ARG A 501 11.30 -19.46 35.72
CA ARG A 501 11.97 -18.19 35.42
C ARG A 501 11.07 -16.99 35.66
N VAL A 502 11.65 -15.99 36.28
CA VAL A 502 11.12 -14.64 36.38
C VAL A 502 10.91 -14.06 34.97
N PHE A 503 9.85 -13.25 34.76
CA PHE A 503 9.49 -12.68 33.45
C PHE A 503 9.17 -13.70 32.33
N SER A 504 8.48 -14.79 32.65
CA SER A 504 8.16 -15.86 31.67
C SER A 504 6.69 -16.26 31.58
N SER A 505 5.80 -15.49 32.22
CA SER A 505 4.36 -15.71 32.13
C SER A 505 3.88 -15.51 30.69
N ILE A 506 2.87 -16.28 30.28
CA ILE A 506 2.23 -16.22 28.96
C ILE A 506 0.72 -16.06 29.10
N PRO A 507 0.01 -15.52 28.09
CA PRO A 507 -1.44 -15.51 28.05
C PRO A 507 -2.08 -16.89 28.19
N ILE A 508 -3.29 -16.93 28.75
CA ILE A 508 -4.09 -18.16 28.92
C ILE A 508 -4.37 -18.85 27.58
N ASP A 509 -4.72 -18.10 26.54
CA ASP A 509 -4.96 -18.63 25.19
C ASP A 509 -3.67 -19.16 24.54
N GLN A 510 -2.51 -18.53 24.79
CA GLN A 510 -1.22 -19.09 24.35
C GLN A 510 -0.89 -20.42 25.05
N ALA A 511 -1.16 -20.52 26.36
CA ALA A 511 -0.97 -21.77 27.10
C ALA A 511 -1.93 -22.87 26.59
N HIS A 512 -3.13 -22.50 26.18
CA HIS A 512 -4.09 -23.40 25.54
C HIS A 512 -3.61 -23.86 24.16
N GLU A 513 -3.11 -22.95 23.31
CA GLU A 513 -2.57 -23.29 21.99
C GLU A 513 -1.40 -24.29 22.11
N GLN A 514 -0.51 -24.10 23.10
CA GLN A 514 0.56 -25.07 23.39
C GLN A 514 0.03 -26.45 23.79
N ASN A 515 -1.06 -26.50 24.58
CA ASN A 515 -1.70 -27.77 24.94
C ASN A 515 -2.35 -28.44 23.71
N ASN A 516 -2.94 -27.65 22.80
CA ASN A 516 -3.50 -28.15 21.54
C ASN A 516 -2.40 -28.66 20.60
N ALA A 517 -1.25 -27.98 20.53
CA ALA A 517 -0.12 -28.39 19.71
C ALA A 517 0.43 -29.78 20.12
N CYS A 518 0.36 -30.15 21.40
CA CYS A 518 0.69 -31.50 21.87
C CYS A 518 -0.17 -32.61 21.24
N ILE A 519 -1.35 -32.28 20.69
CA ILE A 519 -2.25 -33.21 20.01
C ILE A 519 -2.02 -33.24 18.49
N LYS A 520 -1.54 -32.12 17.90
CA LYS A 520 -1.47 -31.92 16.43
C LYS A 520 -0.18 -32.42 15.73
N GLY A 521 0.82 -32.92 16.45
CA GLY A 521 2.12 -33.33 15.87
C GLY A 521 2.19 -34.81 15.45
N ASP A 522 3.07 -35.13 14.49
CA ASP A 522 3.37 -36.51 14.06
C ASP A 522 4.03 -37.32 15.21
N GLY A 523 3.17 -37.96 16.01
CA GLY A 523 3.55 -38.77 17.17
C GLY A 523 3.55 -37.96 18.47
N GLY A 524 2.37 -37.83 19.10
CA GLY A 524 2.34 -37.55 20.54
C GLY A 524 3.33 -38.46 21.26
N ALA A 525 4.27 -37.76 21.92
CA ALA A 525 5.48 -37.97 22.75
C ALA A 525 6.90 -38.25 22.12
N VAL A 526 7.95 -37.89 22.90
CA VAL A 526 9.42 -37.76 22.68
C VAL A 526 9.74 -36.48 21.89
N GLY A 527 10.62 -35.58 22.34
CA GLY A 527 11.51 -35.56 23.50
C GLY A 527 12.35 -34.27 23.45
N LEU A 528 12.63 -33.71 24.62
CA LEU A 528 13.24 -32.39 24.82
C LEU A 528 14.75 -32.50 25.11
N THR A 529 15.46 -31.54 24.50
CA THR A 529 16.71 -30.87 24.93
C THR A 529 18.03 -31.62 24.91
N ASP A 530 19.03 -30.99 24.28
CA ASP A 530 20.42 -31.05 24.73
C ASP A 530 21.02 -29.64 24.90
N ASN A 531 21.42 -29.41 26.16
CA ASN A 531 22.29 -28.39 26.78
C ASN A 531 22.16 -26.88 26.46
N PRO A 532 21.24 -26.17 27.15
CA PRO A 532 21.03 -24.73 27.01
C PRO A 532 22.01 -23.82 27.77
N SER A 533 22.94 -24.32 28.59
CA SER A 533 23.66 -23.52 29.59
C SER A 533 25.09 -23.12 29.19
N ALA A 534 25.69 -23.84 28.24
CA ALA A 534 27.01 -23.52 27.68
C ALA A 534 26.92 -22.64 26.41
N LEU A 535 25.80 -22.75 25.66
CA LEU A 535 25.52 -21.98 24.44
C LEU A 535 24.89 -20.60 24.72
N ARG A 536 24.17 -20.46 25.85
CA ARG A 536 23.53 -19.22 26.31
C ARG A 536 24.50 -18.09 26.66
N ARG A 537 25.74 -18.40 27.01
CA ARG A 537 26.73 -17.37 27.38
C ARG A 537 27.43 -16.74 26.17
N TRP A 538 27.33 -17.37 24.99
CA TRP A 538 27.98 -16.90 23.76
C TRP A 538 26.98 -16.38 22.69
N MET A 539 25.69 -16.76 22.75
CA MET A 539 24.68 -16.42 21.73
C MET A 539 23.72 -15.25 22.06
N VAL A 540 23.72 -14.72 23.29
CA VAL A 540 22.60 -13.87 23.77
C VAL A 540 22.71 -12.38 23.40
N ALA A 541 23.91 -11.88 23.09
CA ALA A 541 24.09 -10.46 22.73
C ALA A 541 24.77 -10.26 21.37
N GLY A 542 25.82 -11.04 21.03
CA GLY A 542 26.64 -10.81 19.84
C GLY A 542 25.88 -10.75 18.50
N PRO A 543 25.05 -11.76 18.16
CA PRO A 543 24.26 -11.71 16.92
C PRO A 543 23.16 -10.65 16.92
N GLU A 544 22.62 -10.27 18.09
CA GLU A 544 21.59 -9.23 18.20
C GLU A 544 22.20 -7.84 17.99
N VAL A 545 23.35 -7.60 18.62
CA VAL A 545 24.16 -6.39 18.46
C VAL A 545 24.59 -6.21 17.01
N ALA A 546 25.11 -7.26 16.37
CA ALA A 546 25.53 -7.21 14.97
C ALA A 546 24.37 -6.90 14.00
N ARG A 547 23.18 -7.47 14.23
CA ARG A 547 21.97 -7.18 13.41
C ARG A 547 21.47 -5.76 13.60
N MET A 548 21.56 -5.23 14.82
CA MET A 548 21.16 -3.87 15.15
C MET A 548 22.09 -2.86 14.47
N PHE A 549 23.42 -3.08 14.52
CA PHE A 549 24.40 -2.29 13.77
C PHE A 549 24.17 -2.33 12.26
N ALA A 550 23.92 -3.53 11.71
CA ALA A 550 23.65 -3.68 10.29
C ALA A 550 22.40 -2.89 9.87
N LEU A 551 21.33 -2.90 10.67
CA LEU A 551 20.12 -2.15 10.35
C LEU A 551 20.30 -0.63 10.47
N VAL A 552 21.01 -0.16 11.51
CA VAL A 552 21.35 1.26 11.65
C VAL A 552 22.15 1.73 10.43
N GLY A 553 23.21 1.01 10.05
CA GLY A 553 24.04 1.34 8.89
C GLY A 553 23.24 1.33 7.57
N VAL A 554 22.38 0.32 7.37
CA VAL A 554 21.53 0.24 6.18
C VAL A 554 20.52 1.40 6.10
N ILE A 555 19.89 1.78 7.21
CA ILE A 555 18.95 2.91 7.22
C ILE A 555 19.70 4.24 7.00
N GLU A 556 20.92 4.38 7.49
CA GLU A 556 21.79 5.55 7.21
C GLU A 556 22.24 5.62 5.75
N GLU A 557 22.61 4.49 5.14
CA GLU A 557 22.90 4.40 3.71
C GLU A 557 21.67 4.73 2.86
N MET A 558 20.49 4.32 3.34
CA MET A 558 19.21 4.76 2.78
C MET A 558 18.91 6.22 3.09
N GLY A 559 19.67 6.94 3.90
CA GLY A 559 19.42 8.31 4.37
C GLY A 559 18.55 8.34 5.62
N ASN A 560 19.13 8.82 6.72
CA ASN A 560 18.51 8.90 8.05
C ASN A 560 17.16 9.63 7.97
N PRO A 561 16.02 8.97 8.24
CA PRO A 561 14.71 9.59 8.08
C PRO A 561 14.44 10.73 9.07
N PHE A 562 15.21 10.83 10.16
CA PHE A 562 15.08 11.89 11.16
C PHE A 562 15.89 13.17 10.81
N GLU A 563 16.64 13.16 9.71
CA GLU A 563 17.38 14.33 9.18
C GLU A 563 16.66 15.00 8.00
N GLU A 564 15.50 14.51 7.59
CA GLU A 564 14.70 15.15 6.53
C GLU A 564 14.11 16.48 7.02
N GLU A 565 14.16 17.52 6.18
CA GLU A 565 13.67 18.87 6.51
C GLU A 565 12.47 19.30 5.66
N SER A 566 12.07 18.48 4.68
CA SER A 566 10.92 18.78 3.82
C SER A 566 9.57 18.40 4.45
N GLN A 567 8.50 18.95 3.89
CA GLN A 567 7.10 18.59 4.23
C GLN A 567 6.63 17.30 3.52
N ASP A 568 7.54 16.59 2.86
CA ASP A 568 7.23 15.37 2.12
C ASP A 568 7.39 14.13 3.02
N VAL A 569 6.50 13.13 2.83
CA VAL A 569 6.67 11.79 3.42
C VAL A 569 7.27 10.88 2.37
N VAL A 570 8.41 10.27 2.67
CA VAL A 570 9.28 9.58 1.72
C VAL A 570 9.50 8.12 2.12
N LYS A 571 9.42 7.20 1.16
CA LYS A 571 9.81 5.79 1.37
C LYS A 571 11.32 5.66 1.60
N LEU A 572 11.73 4.86 2.58
CA LEU A 572 13.14 4.64 2.93
C LEU A 572 13.98 4.16 1.73
N ASP A 573 13.53 3.09 1.07
CA ASP A 573 14.30 2.33 0.09
C ASP A 573 14.40 3.00 -1.28
N THR A 574 13.33 3.67 -1.70
CA THR A 574 13.13 4.15 -3.06
C THR A 574 13.13 5.66 -3.16
N LYS A 575 13.01 6.36 -2.02
CA LYS A 575 12.85 7.81 -1.92
C LYS A 575 11.65 8.35 -2.72
N GLU A 576 10.63 7.52 -2.90
CA GLU A 576 9.35 7.95 -3.49
C GLU A 576 8.56 8.76 -2.48
N ILE A 577 8.09 9.93 -2.90
CA ILE A 577 7.22 10.80 -2.09
C ILE A 577 5.78 10.25 -2.12
N ALA A 578 5.18 10.11 -0.95
CA ALA A 578 3.77 9.76 -0.79
C ALA A 578 2.86 10.92 -1.25
N GLY A 579 1.65 10.62 -1.72
CA GLY A 579 0.74 11.66 -2.18
C GLY A 579 0.34 12.63 -1.05
N PRO A 580 -0.16 13.86 -1.35
CA PRO A 580 -0.47 14.86 -0.33
C PRO A 580 -1.45 14.38 0.75
N ALA A 581 -2.41 13.51 0.41
CA ALA A 581 -3.36 12.91 1.36
C ALA A 581 -2.68 11.98 2.40
N ALA A 582 -1.49 11.47 2.10
CA ALA A 582 -0.71 10.67 3.04
C ALA A 582 -0.15 11.52 4.18
N VAL A 583 0.24 12.77 3.93
CA VAL A 583 0.75 13.69 4.95
C VAL A 583 -0.33 13.98 5.99
N GLU A 584 -1.53 14.35 5.55
CA GLU A 584 -2.67 14.57 6.44
C GLU A 584 -3.01 13.33 7.26
N THR A 585 -2.96 12.15 6.62
CA THR A 585 -3.17 10.86 7.28
C THR A 585 -2.12 10.60 8.36
N VAL A 586 -0.84 10.82 8.05
CA VAL A 586 0.28 10.60 8.98
C VAL A 586 0.12 11.46 10.22
N MET A 587 -0.15 12.75 10.05
CA MET A 587 -0.25 13.70 11.17
C MET A 587 -1.50 13.52 12.05
N ASN A 588 -2.57 12.88 11.54
CA ASN A 588 -3.86 12.83 12.23
C ASN A 588 -4.32 11.42 12.64
N ALA A 589 -3.64 10.35 12.25
CA ALA A 589 -4.12 8.98 12.44
C ALA A 589 -4.49 8.65 13.90
N LYS A 590 -3.61 8.96 14.86
CA LYS A 590 -3.82 8.72 16.29
C LYS A 590 -5.05 9.48 16.81
N ARG A 591 -5.19 10.76 16.43
CA ARG A 591 -6.33 11.62 16.81
C ARG A 591 -7.65 11.08 16.28
N ILE A 592 -7.70 10.69 14.99
CA ILE A 592 -8.89 10.09 14.37
C ILE A 592 -9.30 8.82 15.12
N GLY A 593 -8.32 7.96 15.43
CA GLY A 593 -8.55 6.74 16.19
C GLY A 593 -9.09 7.00 17.60
N GLN A 594 -8.51 7.98 18.30
CA GLN A 594 -8.90 8.38 19.65
C GLN A 594 -10.34 8.90 19.69
N GLU A 595 -10.70 9.81 18.78
CA GLU A 595 -12.05 10.36 18.66
C GLU A 595 -13.08 9.24 18.40
N GLN A 596 -12.74 8.27 17.56
CA GLN A 596 -13.60 7.12 17.26
C GLN A 596 -13.76 6.18 18.46
N PHE A 597 -12.69 5.95 19.23
CA PHE A 597 -12.74 5.14 20.44
C PHE A 597 -13.61 5.79 21.52
N GLU A 598 -13.43 7.10 21.75
CA GLU A 598 -14.22 7.86 22.71
C GLU A 598 -15.70 7.92 22.31
N ALA A 599 -15.98 8.17 21.02
CA ALA A 599 -17.34 8.14 20.49
C ALA A 599 -17.98 6.76 20.66
N PHE A 600 -17.27 5.69 20.30
CA PHE A 600 -17.78 4.32 20.46
C PHE A 600 -18.08 3.98 21.93
N THR A 601 -17.16 4.32 22.84
CA THR A 601 -17.34 4.08 24.28
C THR A 601 -18.56 4.83 24.81
N ARG A 602 -18.69 6.12 24.46
CA ARG A 602 -19.81 6.96 24.88
C ARG A 602 -21.13 6.45 24.33
N GLU A 603 -21.23 6.29 23.01
CA GLU A 603 -22.48 5.95 22.33
C GLU A 603 -22.93 4.50 22.58
N CYS A 604 -22.01 3.55 22.69
CA CYS A 604 -22.35 2.12 22.77
C CYS A 604 -22.31 1.54 24.18
N LEU A 605 -21.47 2.07 25.09
CA LEU A 605 -21.27 1.48 26.43
C LEU A 605 -21.84 2.34 27.57
N LEU A 606 -21.71 3.67 27.47
CA LEU A 606 -22.19 4.61 28.49
C LEU A 606 -23.65 5.02 28.22
N ASP A 607 -23.88 5.78 27.16
CA ASP A 607 -25.18 6.36 26.80
C ASP A 607 -26.11 5.32 26.17
N ARG A 608 -25.53 4.30 25.51
CA ARG A 608 -26.23 3.21 24.80
C ARG A 608 -27.23 3.72 23.74
N THR A 609 -26.85 4.80 23.05
CA THR A 609 -27.59 5.37 21.92
C THR A 609 -27.42 4.55 20.63
N LYS A 610 -26.35 3.75 20.54
CA LYS A 610 -26.07 2.83 19.43
C LYS A 610 -25.84 1.39 19.93
N ALA A 611 -26.02 0.42 19.04
CA ALA A 611 -25.76 -0.97 19.35
C ALA A 611 -24.28 -1.30 19.09
N VAL A 612 -23.66 -2.14 19.93
CA VAL A 612 -22.23 -2.52 19.78
C VAL A 612 -21.95 -3.20 18.44
N ASP A 613 -22.95 -3.88 17.87
CA ASP A 613 -22.91 -4.56 16.58
C ASP A 613 -23.18 -3.65 15.37
N ASP A 614 -23.45 -2.35 15.58
CA ASP A 614 -23.59 -1.39 14.49
C ASP A 614 -22.28 -1.30 13.68
N PRO A 615 -22.35 -1.02 12.36
CA PRO A 615 -21.17 -0.85 11.54
C PRO A 615 -20.29 0.31 12.03
N ILE A 616 -19.02 0.04 12.27
CA ILE A 616 -18.01 1.08 12.53
C ILE A 616 -17.55 1.62 11.16
N PRO A 617 -17.60 2.95 10.92
CA PRO A 617 -17.08 3.55 9.71
C PRO A 617 -15.60 3.20 9.49
N ARG A 618 -15.21 2.92 8.25
CA ARG A 618 -13.81 2.62 7.90
C ARG A 618 -13.10 3.88 7.42
N ASN A 619 -11.90 4.11 7.94
CA ASN A 619 -11.05 5.25 7.59
C ASN A 619 -10.31 5.03 6.26
N LYS A 620 -9.97 3.78 5.93
CA LYS A 620 -9.18 3.41 4.73
C LYS A 620 -7.89 4.24 4.59
N LEU A 621 -7.26 4.56 5.71
CA LEU A 621 -6.00 5.28 5.74
C LEU A 621 -4.95 4.46 4.97
N LYS A 622 -4.34 5.08 3.95
CA LYS A 622 -3.26 4.45 3.17
C LYS A 622 -2.11 5.41 3.03
N VAL A 623 -1.02 5.14 3.73
CA VAL A 623 0.17 6.02 3.76
C VAL A 623 0.92 5.98 2.42
N PHE A 624 1.23 4.80 1.86
CA PHE A 624 2.07 4.68 0.65
C PHE A 624 1.38 4.04 -0.57
N SER A 625 0.06 4.24 -0.76
CA SER A 625 -0.67 3.63 -1.88
C SER A 625 -0.92 4.60 -3.04
N THR A 626 -0.60 4.18 -4.26
CA THR A 626 -1.07 4.78 -5.50
C THR A 626 -2.48 4.26 -5.82
N SER A 627 -3.49 5.12 -5.73
CA SER A 627 -4.77 4.84 -6.39
C SER A 627 -5.45 6.13 -6.84
N THR A 628 -5.31 6.44 -8.13
CA THR A 628 -6.36 7.18 -8.87
C THR A 628 -7.19 6.15 -9.65
N PRO A 629 -8.51 6.37 -9.84
CA PRO A 629 -9.38 5.42 -10.53
C PRO A 629 -8.93 5.22 -11.99
N ARG A 630 -8.94 3.97 -12.47
CA ARG A 630 -8.75 3.69 -13.90
C ARG A 630 -9.88 4.34 -14.70
N SER A 631 -9.55 5.19 -15.66
CA SER A 631 -10.50 5.77 -16.61
C SER A 631 -11.11 4.71 -17.53
N GLN A 632 -12.32 4.98 -18.02
CA GLN A 632 -13.02 4.12 -18.99
C GLN A 632 -12.19 3.94 -20.28
N SER A 633 -12.22 2.74 -20.84
CA SER A 633 -11.47 2.43 -22.08
C SER A 633 -11.98 3.22 -23.29
N LYS A 634 -11.07 3.61 -24.21
CA LYS A 634 -11.40 4.36 -25.45
C LYS A 634 -12.55 3.73 -26.26
N GLY A 635 -12.62 2.39 -26.32
CA GLY A 635 -13.68 1.68 -27.03
C GLY A 635 -15.07 1.86 -26.41
N GLN A 636 -15.16 1.99 -25.09
CA GLN A 636 -16.43 2.22 -24.39
C GLN A 636 -16.93 3.66 -24.55
N GLN A 637 -16.02 4.63 -24.57
CA GLN A 637 -16.35 6.05 -24.80
C GLN A 637 -16.88 6.30 -26.22
N GLN A 638 -16.23 5.73 -27.25
CA GLN A 638 -16.72 5.82 -28.64
C GLN A 638 -18.10 5.18 -28.81
N LEU A 639 -18.35 4.02 -28.17
CA LEU A 639 -19.65 3.34 -28.24
C LEU A 639 -20.78 4.17 -27.59
N ALA A 640 -20.49 4.89 -26.50
CA ALA A 640 -21.45 5.78 -25.87
C ALA A 640 -21.76 7.01 -26.75
N SER A 641 -20.73 7.63 -27.33
CA SER A 641 -20.86 8.78 -28.24
C SER A 641 -21.71 8.43 -29.48
N ILE A 642 -21.44 7.29 -30.13
CA ILE A 642 -22.21 6.83 -31.30
C ILE A 642 -23.68 6.54 -30.95
N LYS A 643 -23.95 6.02 -29.75
CA LYS A 643 -25.32 5.79 -29.26
C LYS A 643 -26.07 7.11 -29.08
N ASN A 644 -25.43 8.11 -28.47
CA ASN A 644 -26.01 9.43 -28.26
C ASN A 644 -26.31 10.15 -29.58
N ASP A 645 -25.38 10.11 -30.55
CA ASP A 645 -25.61 10.69 -31.89
C ASP A 645 -26.79 10.02 -32.59
N ARG A 646 -26.85 8.68 -32.56
CA ARG A 646 -27.98 7.93 -33.16
C ARG A 646 -29.31 8.29 -32.52
N GLU A 647 -29.35 8.43 -31.21
CA GLU A 647 -30.54 8.85 -30.49
C GLU A 647 -30.95 10.28 -30.85
N LEU A 648 -29.98 11.20 -30.95
CA LEU A 648 -30.22 12.58 -31.34
C LEU A 648 -30.80 12.70 -32.76
N PHE A 649 -30.23 11.98 -33.74
CA PHE A 649 -30.77 11.96 -35.11
C PHE A 649 -32.12 11.26 -35.21
N ALA A 650 -32.35 10.19 -34.45
CA ALA A 650 -33.66 9.54 -34.39
C ALA A 650 -34.71 10.52 -33.83
N ARG A 651 -34.35 11.29 -32.80
CA ARG A 651 -35.21 12.34 -32.24
C ARG A 651 -35.44 13.46 -33.25
N LEU A 652 -34.41 13.93 -33.94
CA LEU A 652 -34.55 14.97 -34.97
C LEU A 652 -35.50 14.50 -36.08
N TYR A 653 -35.33 13.27 -36.59
CA TYR A 653 -36.21 12.69 -37.60
C TYR A 653 -37.67 12.69 -37.16
N ILE A 654 -37.96 12.23 -35.93
CA ILE A 654 -39.33 12.23 -35.38
C ILE A 654 -39.87 13.65 -35.19
N GLY A 655 -39.03 14.59 -34.73
CA GLY A 655 -39.40 15.99 -34.57
C GLY A 655 -39.79 16.65 -35.90
N CYS A 656 -38.97 16.42 -36.94
CA CYS A 656 -39.16 16.98 -38.27
C CYS A 656 -40.36 16.41 -39.05
N GLN A 657 -40.92 15.27 -38.63
CA GLN A 657 -42.14 14.71 -39.24
C GLN A 657 -43.39 15.53 -38.92
N THR A 658 -43.40 16.24 -37.79
CA THR A 658 -44.56 17.02 -37.32
C THR A 658 -44.30 18.52 -37.34
N ARG A 659 -43.04 18.92 -37.16
CA ARG A 659 -42.60 20.33 -37.16
C ARG A 659 -41.74 20.53 -38.39
N ASP A 660 -42.04 21.53 -39.22
CA ASP A 660 -41.23 21.85 -40.41
C ASP A 660 -39.80 22.22 -39.96
N GLY A 661 -38.91 21.24 -39.97
CA GLY A 661 -37.68 21.28 -39.17
C GLY A 661 -36.58 22.11 -39.80
N ASN A 662 -35.98 23.02 -39.02
CA ASN A 662 -34.88 23.85 -39.47
C ASN A 662 -33.54 23.09 -39.42
N LEU A 663 -33.28 22.29 -40.46
CA LEU A 663 -32.01 21.57 -40.61
C LEU A 663 -30.81 22.52 -40.73
N GLU A 664 -31.00 23.76 -41.18
CA GLU A 664 -29.91 24.74 -41.24
C GLU A 664 -29.46 25.15 -39.85
N GLU A 665 -30.39 25.33 -38.91
CA GLU A 665 -30.06 25.59 -37.52
C GLU A 665 -29.41 24.37 -36.86
N PHE A 666 -29.91 23.15 -37.09
CA PHE A 666 -29.31 21.94 -36.51
C PHE A 666 -27.81 21.80 -36.85
N PHE A 667 -27.42 22.02 -38.12
CA PHE A 667 -26.02 21.84 -38.54
C PHE A 667 -25.07 22.99 -38.14
N ARG A 668 -25.60 24.10 -37.60
CA ARG A 668 -24.82 25.17 -36.94
C ARG A 668 -24.38 24.81 -35.53
N HIS A 669 -25.03 23.83 -34.91
CA HIS A 669 -24.68 23.32 -33.59
C HIS A 669 -23.85 22.03 -33.69
N GLU A 670 -23.00 21.80 -32.69
CA GLU A 670 -22.39 20.48 -32.51
C GLU A 670 -23.37 19.55 -31.80
N ASN A 671 -23.30 18.26 -32.12
CA ASN A 671 -24.16 17.26 -31.48
C ASN A 671 -23.76 16.96 -30.03
N GLN A 672 -22.52 17.26 -29.66
CA GLN A 672 -21.89 16.94 -28.37
C GLN A 672 -21.03 18.14 -27.94
N ALA A 673 -20.77 18.29 -26.64
CA ALA A 673 -19.95 19.37 -26.09
C ALA A 673 -18.54 19.47 -26.71
N CYS A 674 -17.98 18.33 -27.14
CA CYS A 674 -16.69 18.26 -27.81
C CYS A 674 -16.87 17.89 -29.31
N PRO A 675 -16.48 18.77 -30.26
CA PRO A 675 -16.64 18.54 -31.69
C PRO A 675 -15.82 17.34 -32.17
N PRO A 676 -16.42 16.30 -32.79
CA PRO A 676 -15.68 15.12 -33.26
C PRO A 676 -14.61 15.41 -34.32
N ALA A 677 -14.75 16.53 -35.04
CA ALA A 677 -13.79 16.98 -36.04
C ALA A 677 -12.50 17.55 -35.44
N LEU A 678 -12.52 17.91 -34.15
CA LEU A 678 -11.41 18.57 -33.43
C LEU A 678 -11.06 17.87 -32.11
N SER A 679 -11.88 16.91 -31.64
CA SER A 679 -11.69 16.27 -30.33
C SER A 679 -11.67 14.74 -30.38
N ASP A 680 -10.73 14.14 -29.63
CA ASP A 680 -10.71 12.71 -29.27
C ASP A 680 -11.19 12.54 -27.82
N GLY A 681 -12.50 12.40 -27.62
CA GLY A 681 -13.07 12.16 -26.28
C GLY A 681 -12.86 13.29 -25.28
N GLY A 682 -12.98 14.55 -25.72
CA GLY A 682 -12.76 15.75 -24.89
C GLY A 682 -11.30 16.22 -24.85
N SER A 683 -10.39 15.48 -25.51
CA SER A 683 -8.99 15.86 -25.69
C SER A 683 -8.74 16.44 -27.09
N LEU A 684 -7.65 17.21 -27.27
CA LEU A 684 -7.18 17.61 -28.59
C LEU A 684 -6.91 16.38 -29.49
N CYS A 685 -7.30 16.44 -30.76
CA CYS A 685 -6.92 15.43 -31.74
C CYS A 685 -5.42 15.51 -32.05
N THR A 686 -4.73 14.37 -32.02
CA THR A 686 -3.31 14.26 -32.39
C THR A 686 -3.17 13.81 -33.84
N GLY A 687 -2.35 14.49 -34.65
CA GLY A 687 -2.01 14.10 -36.02
C GLY A 687 -0.59 13.51 -36.12
N THR A 688 -0.29 12.88 -37.26
CA THR A 688 1.06 12.42 -37.61
C THR A 688 1.91 13.61 -38.07
N LYS A 689 2.75 14.16 -37.17
CA LYS A 689 3.67 15.28 -37.51
C LYS A 689 4.60 14.95 -38.69
N TYR A 690 4.98 13.67 -38.84
CA TYR A 690 5.87 13.16 -39.90
C TYR A 690 5.39 13.48 -41.33
N ASP A 691 4.08 13.57 -41.57
CA ASP A 691 3.54 13.82 -42.92
C ASP A 691 3.98 15.18 -43.49
N LEU A 692 4.23 16.18 -42.63
CA LEU A 692 4.71 17.49 -43.06
C LEU A 692 6.19 17.45 -43.44
N LEU A 693 7.01 16.66 -42.73
CA LEU A 693 8.43 16.50 -43.06
C LEU A 693 8.61 15.93 -44.46
N THR A 694 7.80 14.93 -44.85
CA THR A 694 7.83 14.40 -46.21
C THR A 694 7.56 15.49 -47.25
N CYS A 695 6.64 16.42 -47.00
CA CYS A 695 6.37 17.53 -47.91
C CYS A 695 7.50 18.55 -47.97
N LEU A 696 8.26 18.74 -46.89
CA LEU A 696 9.43 19.63 -46.86
C LEU A 696 10.65 19.00 -47.54
N GLU A 697 10.82 17.69 -47.40
CA GLU A 697 11.88 16.91 -48.05
C GLU A 697 11.67 16.80 -49.57
N GLU A 698 10.43 16.85 -50.05
CA GLU A 698 10.13 16.98 -51.48
C GLU A 698 10.61 18.33 -52.07
N VAL A 699 10.93 19.34 -51.24
CA VAL A 699 11.42 20.66 -51.66
C VAL A 699 12.95 20.73 -51.67
N SER A 700 13.64 20.09 -50.72
CA SER A 700 15.08 19.87 -50.75
C SER A 700 15.43 18.49 -50.17
N ASP A 701 16.27 17.74 -50.88
CA ASP A 701 16.68 16.40 -50.49
C ASP A 701 17.45 16.41 -49.15
N ALA A 702 17.09 15.48 -48.26
CA ALA A 702 17.85 15.24 -47.04
C ALA A 702 19.29 14.79 -47.36
N LYS A 703 20.27 15.33 -46.66
CA LYS A 703 21.69 14.99 -46.86
C LYS A 703 22.10 13.85 -45.93
N THR A 704 22.92 12.93 -46.44
CA THR A 704 23.52 11.82 -45.68
C THR A 704 24.88 12.18 -45.09
N GLU A 705 25.58 13.16 -45.67
CA GLU A 705 26.88 13.62 -45.20
C GLU A 705 26.71 14.63 -44.06
N THR A 706 27.61 14.57 -43.08
CA THR A 706 27.60 15.49 -41.94
C THR A 706 28.08 16.89 -42.39
N PRO A 707 27.28 17.96 -42.15
CA PRO A 707 27.70 19.31 -42.49
C PRO A 707 28.85 19.77 -41.58
N VAL A 708 29.78 20.54 -42.14
CA VAL A 708 30.84 21.20 -41.37
C VAL A 708 30.23 22.44 -40.71
N THR A 709 30.17 22.45 -39.38
CA THR A 709 29.50 23.51 -38.61
C THR A 709 30.40 24.04 -37.51
N THR A 710 30.22 25.31 -37.14
CA THR A 710 31.01 25.98 -36.10
C THR A 710 30.27 26.08 -34.76
N CYS A 711 28.94 25.92 -34.78
CA CYS A 711 28.09 25.92 -33.59
C CYS A 711 27.11 24.73 -33.63
N ILE A 712 26.88 24.10 -32.47
CA ILE A 712 25.81 23.13 -32.28
C ILE A 712 24.87 23.55 -31.15
N VAL A 713 23.56 23.51 -31.41
CA VAL A 713 22.50 23.74 -30.41
C VAL A 713 21.78 22.42 -30.15
N LEU A 714 21.76 21.98 -28.89
CA LEU A 714 21.23 20.68 -28.47
C LEU A 714 19.91 20.84 -27.72
N ASP A 715 18.90 20.07 -28.14
CA ASP A 715 17.67 19.84 -27.38
C ASP A 715 17.98 18.91 -26.20
N GLY A 716 18.20 19.49 -25.02
CA GLY A 716 18.67 18.77 -23.84
C GLY A 716 17.72 17.66 -23.40
N ALA A 717 16.40 17.91 -23.44
CA ALA A 717 15.40 16.92 -23.09
C ALA A 717 15.40 15.72 -24.06
N ALA A 718 15.61 15.97 -25.36
CA ALA A 718 15.81 14.89 -26.34
C ALA A 718 17.12 14.14 -26.10
N ILE A 719 18.22 14.83 -25.76
CA ILE A 719 19.49 14.18 -25.44
C ILE A 719 19.34 13.23 -24.24
N VAL A 720 18.72 13.67 -23.14
CA VAL A 720 18.50 12.84 -21.94
C VAL A 720 17.64 11.60 -22.22
N GLN A 721 16.69 11.70 -23.15
CA GLN A 721 15.89 10.55 -23.59
C GLN A 721 16.72 9.55 -24.43
N MET A 722 17.65 10.04 -25.25
CA MET A 722 18.56 9.20 -26.03
C MET A 722 19.62 8.53 -25.15
N LEU A 723 20.19 9.28 -24.20
CA LEU A 723 21.26 8.85 -23.31
C LEU A 723 20.70 8.19 -22.06
N LYS A 724 20.31 6.91 -22.17
CA LYS A 724 19.80 6.16 -21.02
C LYS A 724 20.92 5.80 -20.04
N PRO A 725 20.67 5.81 -18.71
CA PRO A 725 21.68 5.52 -17.69
C PRO A 725 22.35 4.15 -17.77
N SER A 726 21.82 3.21 -18.54
CA SER A 726 22.41 1.90 -18.80
C SER A 726 22.81 1.18 -17.49
N ALA A 727 24.10 0.99 -17.20
CA ALA A 727 24.61 0.30 -16.02
C ALA A 727 24.88 1.21 -14.80
N SER A 728 24.71 2.53 -14.94
CA SER A 728 24.94 3.49 -13.86
C SER A 728 23.98 3.27 -12.70
N LYS A 729 24.53 3.19 -11.49
CA LYS A 729 23.79 2.98 -10.25
C LYS A 729 23.31 4.28 -9.65
N THR A 730 24.06 5.37 -9.80
CA THR A 730 23.73 6.70 -9.23
C THR A 730 23.64 7.79 -10.30
N PHE A 731 23.04 8.95 -9.96
CA PHE A 731 22.99 10.10 -10.87
C PHE A 731 24.37 10.68 -11.17
N GLU A 732 25.30 10.63 -10.22
CA GLU A 732 26.70 11.01 -10.44
C GLU A 732 27.38 10.12 -11.48
N GLU A 733 27.24 8.79 -11.35
CA GLU A 733 27.78 7.84 -12.33
C GLU A 733 27.18 8.09 -13.72
N TYR A 734 25.88 8.38 -13.80
CA TYR A 734 25.22 8.71 -15.07
C TYR A 734 25.82 9.97 -15.73
N ALA A 735 26.03 11.03 -14.95
CA ALA A 735 26.61 12.27 -15.45
C ALA A 735 28.03 12.04 -15.99
N GLN A 736 28.89 11.40 -15.20
CA GLN A 736 30.32 11.21 -15.51
C GLN A 736 30.57 10.18 -16.60
N GLN A 737 29.83 9.08 -16.63
CA GLN A 737 30.11 7.95 -17.53
C GLN A 737 29.36 8.03 -18.86
N ILE A 738 28.27 8.80 -18.94
CA ILE A 738 27.38 8.80 -20.11
C ILE A 738 27.13 10.22 -20.64
N PHE A 739 26.61 11.12 -19.79
CA PHE A 739 26.17 12.43 -20.26
C PHE A 739 27.33 13.34 -20.69
N ILE A 740 28.33 13.53 -19.84
CA ILE A 740 29.51 14.36 -20.12
C ILE A 740 30.33 13.83 -21.31
N PRO A 741 30.64 12.52 -21.42
CA PRO A 741 31.35 11.98 -22.59
C PRO A 741 30.66 12.26 -23.93
N TYR A 742 29.31 12.26 -23.96
CA TYR A 742 28.57 12.64 -25.15
C TYR A 742 28.81 14.12 -25.51
N MET A 743 28.74 15.02 -24.53
CA MET A 743 29.00 16.45 -24.75
C MET A 743 30.42 16.72 -25.23
N SER A 744 31.40 16.05 -24.60
CA SER A 744 32.81 16.11 -25.02
C SER A 744 33.00 15.72 -26.49
N THR A 745 32.33 14.65 -26.94
CA THR A 745 32.38 14.20 -28.34
C THR A 745 31.83 15.26 -29.31
N LYS A 746 30.76 15.98 -28.93
CA LYS A 746 30.19 17.05 -29.76
C LYS A 746 31.09 18.28 -29.81
N LEU A 747 31.69 18.65 -28.68
CA LEU A 747 32.65 19.76 -28.61
C LEU A 747 33.93 19.54 -29.42
N GLN A 748 34.24 18.32 -29.87
CA GLN A 748 35.42 18.09 -30.73
C GLN A 748 35.27 18.69 -32.13
N THR A 749 34.04 18.87 -32.62
CA THR A 749 33.77 19.27 -34.02
C THR A 749 33.31 20.71 -34.18
N VAL A 750 33.07 21.43 -33.07
CA VAL A 750 32.51 22.81 -33.07
C VAL A 750 33.28 23.69 -32.08
N SER A 751 33.27 25.00 -32.32
CA SER A 751 33.83 25.99 -31.37
C SER A 751 32.82 26.45 -30.32
N ARG A 752 31.52 26.24 -30.56
CA ARG A 752 30.44 26.60 -29.63
C ARG A 752 29.39 25.49 -29.48
N LEU A 753 29.03 25.16 -28.24
CA LEU A 753 27.94 24.25 -27.90
C LEU A 753 26.92 24.92 -26.99
N ASP A 754 25.66 24.92 -27.41
CA ASP A 754 24.53 25.42 -26.65
C ASP A 754 23.64 24.24 -26.23
N LEU A 755 23.35 24.12 -24.93
CA LEU A 755 22.47 23.11 -24.35
C LEU A 755 21.20 23.77 -23.80
N VAL A 756 20.07 23.49 -24.43
CA VAL A 756 18.79 24.15 -24.15
C VAL A 756 17.82 23.16 -23.49
N TRP A 757 17.28 23.53 -22.33
CA TRP A 757 16.32 22.74 -21.56
C TRP A 757 14.90 23.30 -21.68
N ASP A 758 13.91 22.43 -21.49
CA ASP A 758 12.54 22.85 -21.21
C ASP A 758 12.44 23.46 -19.80
N THR A 759 11.54 24.42 -19.65
CA THR A 759 11.09 24.96 -18.37
C THR A 759 9.69 24.44 -18.05
N TYR A 760 9.53 23.76 -16.92
CA TYR A 760 8.25 23.15 -16.55
C TYR A 760 7.44 24.06 -15.62
N LEU A 761 6.44 24.76 -16.17
CA LEU A 761 5.56 25.67 -15.44
C LEU A 761 4.27 24.98 -14.97
N ALA A 762 3.82 25.29 -13.75
CA ALA A 762 2.61 24.71 -13.16
C ALA A 762 1.32 25.12 -13.91
N ASP A 763 1.23 26.38 -14.35
CA ASP A 763 0.08 26.96 -15.04
C ASP A 763 0.19 26.91 -16.59
N SER A 764 0.81 25.86 -17.14
CA SER A 764 1.02 25.74 -18.60
C SER A 764 -0.20 25.18 -19.36
N LEU A 765 -0.43 25.70 -20.58
CA LEU A 765 -1.37 25.12 -21.55
C LEU A 765 -1.02 23.67 -21.92
N LYS A 766 0.26 23.30 -21.83
CA LYS A 766 0.74 21.95 -22.11
C LYS A 766 0.68 21.00 -20.92
N GLY A 767 0.33 21.48 -19.72
CA GLY A 767 0.18 20.64 -18.52
C GLY A 767 -0.80 19.48 -18.72
N SER A 768 -1.92 19.72 -19.41
CA SER A 768 -2.91 18.68 -19.71
C SER A 768 -2.39 17.62 -20.71
N THR A 769 -1.56 18.02 -21.67
CA THR A 769 -0.90 17.12 -22.62
C THR A 769 0.19 16.28 -21.93
N ARG A 770 0.92 16.87 -20.98
CA ARG A 770 1.90 16.16 -20.11
C ARG A 770 1.19 15.12 -19.22
N ALA A 771 0.07 15.48 -18.61
CA ALA A 771 -0.73 14.57 -17.76
C ALA A 771 -1.23 13.31 -18.52
N LYS A 772 -1.45 13.39 -19.83
CA LYS A 772 -1.86 12.25 -20.67
C LYS A 772 -0.74 11.24 -20.95
N ARG A 773 0.54 11.63 -20.80
CA ARG A 773 1.69 10.74 -21.05
C ARG A 773 1.84 9.65 -19.98
N GLY A 774 0.98 9.64 -18.96
CA GLY A 774 0.89 8.64 -17.89
C GLY A 774 1.49 9.14 -16.58
N GLN A 775 1.14 8.49 -15.46
CA GLN A 775 1.69 8.83 -14.14
C GLN A 775 3.12 8.29 -14.01
N GLY A 776 4.04 9.17 -13.63
CA GLY A 776 5.39 8.81 -13.19
C GLY A 776 5.49 8.79 -11.68
N VAL A 777 6.67 8.40 -11.16
CA VAL A 777 6.95 8.41 -9.72
C VAL A 777 7.92 9.54 -9.43
N ARG A 778 7.54 10.44 -8.51
CA ARG A 778 8.41 11.51 -8.02
C ARG A 778 9.59 10.90 -7.26
N ARG A 779 10.80 11.30 -7.63
CA ARG A 779 12.06 10.85 -7.00
C ARG A 779 13.06 12.00 -6.98
N ARG A 780 13.63 12.27 -5.80
CA ARG A 780 14.62 13.34 -5.62
C ARG A 780 15.92 13.03 -6.37
N VAL A 781 16.48 14.03 -7.06
CA VAL A 781 17.76 13.91 -7.80
C VAL A 781 18.89 14.54 -7.00
N VAL A 782 19.78 13.71 -6.49
CA VAL A 782 21.06 14.11 -5.85
C VAL A 782 22.15 13.13 -6.28
N ALA A 783 23.42 13.52 -6.20
CA ALA A 783 24.57 12.76 -6.71
C ALA A 783 24.56 11.28 -6.30
N ALA A 784 24.42 11.00 -5.01
CA ALA A 784 24.43 9.65 -4.43
C ALA A 784 23.11 8.86 -4.61
N ALA A 785 22.03 9.51 -5.05
CA ALA A 785 20.74 8.83 -5.19
C ALA A 785 20.77 7.80 -6.32
N ALA A 786 20.17 6.64 -6.07
CA ALA A 786 20.11 5.56 -7.04
C ALA A 786 19.25 5.92 -8.26
N ILE A 787 19.70 5.51 -9.45
CA ILE A 787 18.97 5.66 -10.71
C ILE A 787 17.67 4.83 -10.66
N PRO A 788 16.54 5.38 -11.10
CA PRO A 788 15.28 4.64 -11.15
C PRO A 788 15.34 3.53 -12.20
N GLY A 789 14.90 2.32 -11.82
CA GLY A 789 14.87 1.16 -12.72
C GLY A 789 13.96 1.34 -13.95
N ASN A 790 13.03 2.30 -13.93
CA ASN A 790 12.25 2.70 -15.10
C ASN A 790 12.46 4.18 -15.43
N TRP A 791 13.50 4.46 -16.23
CA TRP A 791 13.87 5.80 -16.68
C TRP A 791 12.71 6.56 -17.35
N GLN A 792 11.90 5.86 -18.14
CA GLN A 792 10.80 6.49 -18.87
C GLN A 792 9.70 7.00 -17.93
N ASN A 793 9.39 6.25 -16.87
CA ASN A 793 8.43 6.70 -15.85
C ASN A 793 8.97 7.85 -15.01
N PHE A 794 10.28 7.85 -14.72
CA PHE A 794 10.93 8.95 -14.02
C PHE A 794 10.85 10.26 -14.82
N LEU A 795 11.14 10.21 -16.13
CA LEU A 795 11.02 11.33 -17.06
C LEU A 795 9.56 11.72 -17.40
N ARG A 796 8.53 11.12 -16.77
CA ARG A 796 7.14 11.60 -16.90
C ARG A 796 6.77 12.63 -15.84
N VAL A 797 7.58 12.80 -14.81
CA VAL A 797 7.33 13.76 -13.73
C VAL A 797 8.12 15.02 -13.99
N ASP A 798 7.44 16.15 -14.11
CA ASP A 798 8.05 17.42 -14.48
C ASP A 798 9.09 17.88 -13.45
N SER A 799 8.82 17.75 -12.15
CA SER A 799 9.78 18.10 -11.10
C SER A 799 11.04 17.24 -11.09
N ASN A 800 10.94 15.95 -11.46
CA ASN A 800 12.12 15.09 -11.62
C ASN A 800 13.03 15.61 -12.74
N LYS A 801 12.44 16.05 -13.86
CA LYS A 801 13.21 16.61 -14.97
C LYS A 801 13.86 17.91 -14.59
N THR A 802 13.13 18.81 -13.93
CA THR A 802 13.68 20.09 -13.46
C THR A 802 14.92 19.88 -12.58
N GLU A 803 14.84 18.96 -11.61
CA GLU A 803 16.00 18.64 -10.76
C GLU A 803 17.13 17.97 -11.55
N LEU A 804 16.81 17.02 -12.44
CA LEU A 804 17.81 16.36 -13.28
C LEU A 804 18.55 17.35 -14.19
N PHE A 805 17.82 18.25 -14.86
CA PHE A 805 18.41 19.22 -15.78
C PHE A 805 19.32 20.20 -15.06
N ARG A 806 18.92 20.65 -13.86
CA ARG A 806 19.79 21.49 -13.00
C ARG A 806 21.04 20.74 -12.56
N PHE A 807 20.89 19.49 -12.10
CA PHE A 807 22.02 18.64 -11.72
C PHE A 807 23.01 18.42 -12.86
N LEU A 808 22.53 18.07 -14.05
CA LEU A 808 23.37 17.86 -15.24
C LEU A 808 24.04 19.15 -15.72
N SER A 809 23.35 20.29 -15.63
CA SER A 809 23.93 21.60 -15.97
C SER A 809 25.07 21.95 -15.04
N ALA A 810 24.88 21.78 -13.73
CA ALA A 810 25.93 22.01 -12.73
C ALA A 810 27.15 21.11 -12.97
N ALA A 811 26.93 19.81 -13.15
CA ALA A 811 28.00 18.86 -13.43
C ALA A 811 28.77 19.18 -14.73
N LEU A 812 28.08 19.64 -15.77
CA LEU A 812 28.72 20.00 -17.04
C LEU A 812 29.51 21.31 -16.93
N MET A 813 29.01 22.31 -16.20
CA MET A 813 29.71 23.58 -15.93
C MET A 813 30.98 23.36 -15.10
N GLU A 814 30.93 22.46 -14.12
CA GLU A 814 32.09 22.07 -13.31
C GLU A 814 33.15 21.34 -14.14
N TRP A 815 32.73 20.45 -15.04
CA TRP A 815 33.63 19.69 -15.90
C TRP A 815 34.29 20.52 -17.01
N PHE A 816 33.61 21.53 -17.57
CA PHE A 816 34.08 22.24 -18.76
C PHE A 816 35.27 23.15 -18.45
N ASP A 817 36.44 22.87 -19.01
CA ASP A 817 37.66 23.68 -18.84
C ASP A 817 38.46 23.80 -20.15
N GLN A 818 37.80 24.28 -21.22
CA GLN A 818 38.43 24.46 -22.54
C GLN A 818 38.49 25.94 -22.91
N GLU A 819 39.70 26.47 -23.08
CA GLU A 819 39.92 27.91 -23.33
C GLU A 819 39.53 28.36 -24.75
N ASP A 820 39.54 27.44 -25.73
CA ASP A 820 39.28 27.70 -27.14
C ASP A 820 37.81 27.45 -27.56
N LYS A 821 36.94 27.11 -26.60
CA LYS A 821 35.55 26.73 -26.87
C LYS A 821 34.56 27.47 -25.98
N GLN A 822 33.33 27.55 -26.47
CA GLN A 822 32.22 28.17 -25.78
C GLN A 822 31.17 27.13 -25.41
N LEU A 823 30.78 27.10 -24.14
CA LEU A 823 29.65 26.36 -23.62
C LEU A 823 28.58 27.33 -23.15
N VAL A 824 27.34 27.14 -23.61
CA VAL A 824 26.17 27.94 -23.21
C VAL A 824 25.08 26.98 -22.76
N ILE A 825 24.51 27.17 -21.57
CA ILE A 825 23.48 26.29 -21.01
C ILE A 825 22.33 27.14 -20.46
N THR A 826 21.09 26.79 -20.77
CA THR A 826 19.94 27.44 -20.13
C THR A 826 19.75 26.96 -18.69
N ASP A 827 19.36 27.82 -17.75
CA ASP A 827 18.94 27.40 -16.39
C ASP A 827 17.73 28.22 -15.93
N GLY A 828 16.54 27.63 -16.04
CA GLY A 828 15.29 28.39 -15.88
C GLY A 828 15.25 29.58 -16.84
N GLU A 829 14.97 30.78 -16.33
CA GLU A 829 14.96 32.01 -17.14
C GLU A 829 16.37 32.54 -17.46
N ALA A 830 17.41 32.04 -16.78
CA ALA A 830 18.79 32.48 -16.96
C ALA A 830 19.54 31.64 -18.03
N VAL A 831 20.73 32.09 -18.38
CA VAL A 831 21.69 31.38 -19.24
C VAL A 831 23.07 31.43 -18.57
N LEU A 832 23.68 30.27 -18.44
CA LEU A 832 25.04 30.06 -17.98
C LEU A 832 25.97 29.98 -19.20
N SER A 833 27.17 30.54 -19.11
CA SER A 833 28.17 30.36 -20.17
C SER A 833 29.59 30.25 -19.62
N LYS A 834 30.43 29.49 -20.32
CA LYS A 834 31.88 29.40 -20.07
C LYS A 834 32.63 29.41 -21.42
N PRO A 835 33.53 30.39 -21.67
CA PRO A 835 33.74 31.61 -20.89
C PRO A 835 32.47 32.50 -20.82
N LEU A 836 32.47 33.51 -19.94
CA LEU A 836 31.36 34.48 -19.91
C LEU A 836 31.27 35.19 -21.26
N LEU A 837 30.08 35.15 -21.87
CA LEU A 837 29.82 35.87 -23.11
C LEU A 837 29.52 37.35 -22.80
N PRO A 838 30.02 38.29 -23.63
CA PRO A 838 29.92 39.73 -23.37
C PRO A 838 28.51 40.30 -23.55
N ASP A 839 27.66 39.65 -24.36
CA ASP A 839 26.25 40.00 -24.52
C ASP A 839 25.39 38.74 -24.39
N LEU A 840 24.50 38.72 -23.41
CA LEU A 840 23.51 37.66 -23.20
C LEU A 840 22.08 38.23 -23.26
N THR A 841 21.90 39.52 -23.56
CA THR A 841 20.61 40.21 -23.47
C THR A 841 19.57 39.67 -24.45
N SER A 842 20.02 39.09 -25.56
CA SER A 842 19.16 38.40 -26.54
C SER A 842 18.85 36.94 -26.17
N LEU A 843 19.46 36.40 -25.10
CA LEU A 843 19.26 35.02 -24.62
C LEU A 843 18.66 34.93 -23.21
N ALA A 844 18.83 35.95 -22.36
CA ALA A 844 18.35 35.99 -20.99
C ALA A 844 18.03 37.43 -20.51
N PRO A 845 17.03 37.63 -19.62
CA PRO A 845 16.11 36.62 -19.12
C PRO A 845 15.15 36.14 -20.22
N CYS A 846 14.86 34.84 -20.26
CA CYS A 846 14.02 34.22 -21.29
C CYS A 846 12.84 33.48 -20.66
N ASN A 847 11.62 33.82 -21.08
CA ASN A 847 10.39 33.22 -20.57
C ASN A 847 9.83 32.10 -21.46
N HIS A 848 10.60 31.66 -22.46
CA HIS A 848 10.22 30.55 -23.32
C HIS A 848 10.11 29.27 -22.50
N GLU A 849 8.91 28.68 -22.50
CA GLU A 849 8.65 27.44 -21.76
C GLU A 849 9.41 26.25 -22.36
N GLU A 850 9.58 26.19 -23.69
CA GLU A 850 10.07 25.00 -24.38
C GLU A 850 11.42 25.20 -25.06
N ALA A 851 12.19 24.11 -25.11
CA ALA A 851 13.46 24.12 -25.82
C ALA A 851 13.25 24.35 -27.32
N ASP A 852 12.15 23.89 -27.91
CA ASP A 852 11.91 23.99 -29.35
C ASP A 852 11.92 25.43 -29.88
N SER A 853 11.30 26.36 -29.15
CA SER A 853 11.30 27.78 -29.47
C SER A 853 12.59 28.47 -29.03
N ARG A 854 13.07 28.12 -27.82
CA ARG A 854 14.25 28.77 -27.24
C ARG A 854 15.54 28.47 -28.03
N MET A 855 15.68 27.28 -28.60
CA MET A 855 16.83 26.91 -29.43
C MET A 855 17.02 27.85 -30.63
N LEU A 856 15.95 28.47 -31.13
CA LEU A 856 16.00 29.38 -32.27
C LEU A 856 16.60 30.74 -31.89
N LEU A 857 16.40 31.20 -30.66
CA LEU A 857 17.13 32.35 -30.09
C LEU A 857 18.63 32.07 -30.06
N HIS A 858 19.02 30.89 -29.59
CA HIS A 858 20.42 30.47 -29.53
C HIS A 858 21.06 30.39 -30.92
N ALA A 859 20.34 29.85 -31.92
CA ALA A 859 20.80 29.83 -33.30
C ALA A 859 20.97 31.26 -33.87
N SER A 860 19.98 32.15 -33.69
CA SER A 860 20.08 33.55 -34.13
C SER A 860 21.24 34.29 -33.46
N HIS A 861 21.41 34.10 -32.15
CA HIS A 861 22.50 34.70 -31.40
C HIS A 861 23.86 34.19 -31.88
N ALA A 862 24.00 32.89 -32.18
CA ALA A 862 25.23 32.34 -32.72
C ALA A 862 25.59 33.00 -34.08
N GLY A 863 24.62 33.17 -34.98
CA GLY A 863 24.81 33.87 -36.26
C GLY A 863 25.29 35.30 -36.09
N GLN A 864 24.64 36.06 -35.18
CA GLN A 864 25.03 37.43 -34.84
C GLN A 864 26.46 37.54 -34.25
N HIS A 865 26.99 36.44 -33.72
CA HIS A 865 28.32 36.36 -33.11
C HIS A 865 29.34 35.60 -33.99
N GLY A 866 29.12 35.58 -35.31
CA GLY A 866 30.11 35.11 -36.29
C GLY A 866 30.10 33.61 -36.57
N HIS A 867 29.06 32.89 -36.14
CA HIS A 867 28.87 31.48 -36.52
C HIS A 867 27.94 31.37 -37.73
N HIS A 868 28.53 31.27 -38.92
CA HIS A 868 27.77 31.17 -40.18
C HIS A 868 27.30 29.76 -40.55
N ALA A 869 27.67 28.72 -39.79
CA ALA A 869 27.22 27.35 -40.02
C ALA A 869 26.77 26.71 -38.71
N ILE A 870 25.46 26.66 -38.50
CA ILE A 870 24.82 26.32 -37.21
C ILE A 870 24.05 25.01 -37.34
N LEU A 871 24.30 24.06 -36.44
CA LEU A 871 23.62 22.77 -36.41
C LEU A 871 22.67 22.68 -35.20
N ILE A 872 21.37 22.46 -35.46
CA ILE A 872 20.39 22.14 -34.43
C ILE A 872 20.20 20.62 -34.33
N ARG A 873 20.38 20.04 -33.14
CA ARG A 873 20.11 18.63 -32.88
C ARG A 873 18.77 18.47 -32.16
N THR A 874 17.80 17.85 -32.83
CA THR A 874 16.45 17.63 -32.29
C THR A 874 15.80 16.37 -32.86
N VAL A 875 14.70 15.94 -32.24
CA VAL A 875 13.79 14.91 -32.75
C VAL A 875 12.37 15.45 -32.97
N ASP A 876 12.11 16.72 -32.62
CA ASP A 876 10.79 17.33 -32.78
C ASP A 876 10.64 17.99 -34.15
N THR A 877 9.50 17.74 -34.78
CA THR A 877 9.13 18.34 -36.07
C THR A 877 8.85 19.84 -35.93
N ASP A 878 8.41 20.29 -34.76
CA ASP A 878 8.09 21.70 -34.51
C ASP A 878 9.35 22.57 -34.71
N VAL A 879 10.51 22.09 -34.26
CA VAL A 879 11.81 22.76 -34.48
C VAL A 879 12.17 22.87 -35.95
N VAL A 880 11.88 21.86 -36.77
CA VAL A 880 12.15 21.90 -38.22
C VAL A 880 11.31 23.00 -38.88
N VAL A 881 10.03 23.07 -38.54
CA VAL A 881 9.11 24.10 -39.06
C VAL A 881 9.58 25.51 -38.68
N LEU A 882 9.97 25.70 -37.41
CA LEU A 882 10.44 26.98 -36.92
C LEU A 882 11.78 27.37 -37.55
N ALA A 883 12.71 26.41 -37.73
CA ALA A 883 14.02 26.66 -38.34
C ALA A 883 13.89 27.09 -39.81
N VAL A 884 12.97 26.50 -40.57
CA VAL A 884 12.70 26.91 -41.96
C VAL A 884 12.17 28.36 -42.01
N SER A 885 11.35 28.76 -41.05
CA SER A 885 10.90 30.15 -40.95
C SER A 885 12.03 31.09 -40.54
N LEU A 886 12.86 30.70 -39.56
CA LEU A 886 13.98 31.50 -39.06
C LEU A 886 15.06 31.73 -40.12
N ALA A 887 15.31 30.75 -40.99
CA ALA A 887 16.33 30.86 -42.03
C ALA A 887 16.12 32.06 -42.98
N GLN A 888 14.92 32.65 -43.03
CA GLN A 888 14.65 33.88 -43.80
C GLN A 888 15.01 35.18 -43.06
N GLU A 889 15.26 35.10 -41.76
CA GLU A 889 15.62 36.24 -40.89
C GLU A 889 17.12 36.25 -40.55
N LEU A 890 17.85 35.15 -40.83
CA LEU A 890 19.31 35.06 -40.71
C LEU A 890 20.02 35.77 -41.89
N GLN A 891 21.34 35.96 -41.78
CA GLN A 891 22.11 36.56 -42.88
C GLN A 891 22.14 35.60 -44.09
N PRO A 892 22.20 36.09 -45.34
CA PRO A 892 22.24 35.24 -46.54
C PRO A 892 23.37 34.22 -46.57
N GLU A 893 24.49 34.52 -45.91
CA GLU A 893 25.66 33.66 -45.72
C GLU A 893 25.51 32.61 -44.61
N ASP A 894 24.46 32.70 -43.78
CA ASP A 894 24.24 31.78 -42.67
C ASP A 894 23.56 30.48 -43.13
N GLU A 895 24.22 29.35 -42.87
CA GLU A 895 23.68 28.02 -43.09
C GLU A 895 23.07 27.45 -41.80
N LEU A 896 21.75 27.29 -41.79
CA LEU A 896 21.03 26.61 -40.71
C LEU A 896 20.76 25.14 -41.08
N TRP A 897 21.36 24.23 -40.31
CA TRP A 897 21.27 22.79 -40.46
C TRP A 897 20.51 22.14 -39.31
N LEU A 898 19.76 21.06 -39.57
CA LEU A 898 19.13 20.23 -38.55
C LEU A 898 19.65 18.79 -38.62
N ALA A 899 20.23 18.30 -37.53
CA ALA A 899 20.45 16.88 -37.31
C ALA A 899 19.15 16.29 -36.73
N PHE A 900 18.29 15.72 -37.58
CA PHE A 900 16.93 15.30 -37.21
C PHE A 900 16.78 13.79 -37.08
N GLY A 901 16.02 13.32 -36.08
CA GLY A 901 15.64 11.90 -35.92
C GLY A 901 16.66 11.03 -35.17
N THR A 902 16.42 9.72 -35.06
CA THR A 902 17.29 8.77 -34.33
C THR A 902 17.46 7.44 -35.07
N GLY A 903 18.58 6.75 -34.86
CA GLY A 903 18.83 5.43 -35.46
C GLY A 903 18.69 5.48 -36.99
N GLN A 904 17.87 4.59 -37.56
CA GLN A 904 17.62 4.51 -39.01
C GLN A 904 16.85 5.70 -39.60
N SER A 905 16.25 6.56 -38.76
CA SER A 905 15.54 7.77 -39.19
C SER A 905 16.40 9.04 -39.17
N PHE A 906 17.66 8.93 -38.71
CA PHE A 906 18.58 10.05 -38.59
C PHE A 906 19.02 10.59 -39.95
N ARG A 907 18.96 11.90 -40.14
CA ARG A 907 19.38 12.60 -41.37
C ARG A 907 19.63 14.08 -41.13
N TYR A 908 20.31 14.73 -42.07
CA TYR A 908 20.54 16.18 -42.04
C TYR A 908 19.58 16.92 -42.98
N LEU A 909 18.96 17.98 -42.47
CA LEU A 909 18.06 18.86 -43.24
C LEU A 909 18.67 20.27 -43.31
N ALA A 910 18.75 20.84 -44.51
CA ALA A 910 19.18 22.23 -44.73
C ALA A 910 17.96 23.16 -44.67
N ALA A 911 17.72 23.80 -43.52
CA ALA A 911 16.55 24.67 -43.34
C ALA A 911 16.57 25.86 -44.30
N HIS A 912 17.76 26.39 -44.58
CA HIS A 912 17.99 27.50 -45.51
C HIS A 912 17.66 27.13 -46.97
N GLU A 913 18.03 25.91 -47.43
CA GLU A 913 17.65 25.41 -48.76
C GLU A 913 16.14 25.20 -48.88
N ILE A 914 15.51 24.59 -47.85
CA ILE A 914 14.05 24.36 -47.82
C ILE A 914 13.31 25.69 -47.86
N ALA A 915 13.76 26.69 -47.08
CA ALA A 915 13.17 28.01 -47.06
C ALA A 915 13.29 28.73 -48.42
N ALA A 916 14.46 28.62 -49.07
CA ALA A 916 14.67 29.15 -50.41
C ALA A 916 13.75 28.47 -51.46
N GLY A 917 13.59 27.14 -51.39
CA GLY A 917 12.72 26.38 -52.30
C GLY A 917 11.22 26.64 -52.11
N LEU A 918 10.78 26.93 -50.87
CA LEU A 918 9.39 27.33 -50.59
C LEU A 918 9.08 28.78 -51.00
N GLY A 919 10.10 29.64 -51.03
CA GLY A 919 9.97 31.08 -51.18
C GLY A 919 9.62 31.78 -49.86
N ARG A 920 10.02 33.05 -49.76
CA ARG A 920 9.99 33.86 -48.52
C ARG A 920 8.64 33.87 -47.82
N GLU A 921 7.56 34.13 -48.56
CA GLU A 921 6.22 34.25 -47.98
C GLU A 921 5.71 32.92 -47.42
N LYS A 922 5.90 31.83 -48.18
CA LYS A 922 5.43 30.50 -47.76
C LYS A 922 6.23 29.94 -46.60
N ALA A 923 7.55 30.19 -46.58
CA ALA A 923 8.41 29.83 -45.46
C ALA A 923 8.00 30.55 -44.16
N ARG A 924 7.71 31.87 -44.22
CA ARG A 924 7.23 32.65 -43.06
C ARG A 924 5.81 32.28 -42.61
N ALA A 925 4.96 31.81 -43.53
CA ALA A 925 3.61 31.34 -43.21
C ALA A 925 3.58 29.92 -42.59
N LEU A 926 4.69 29.17 -42.68
CA LEU A 926 4.75 27.75 -42.32
C LEU A 926 4.43 27.46 -40.83
N PRO A 927 4.92 28.23 -39.84
CA PRO A 927 4.56 28.00 -38.44
C PRO A 927 3.05 28.14 -38.18
N MET A 928 2.41 29.15 -38.77
CA MET A 928 0.96 29.38 -38.63
C MET A 928 0.15 28.28 -39.33
N PHE A 929 0.60 27.82 -40.51
CA PHE A 929 0.02 26.64 -41.18
C PHE A 929 0.12 25.38 -40.30
N HIS A 930 1.29 25.17 -39.68
CA HIS A 930 1.54 24.01 -38.83
C HIS A 930 0.66 24.03 -37.57
N ALA A 931 0.51 25.18 -36.91
CA ALA A 931 -0.40 25.37 -35.79
C ALA A 931 -1.87 25.12 -36.19
N LEU A 932 -2.33 25.73 -37.29
CA LEU A 932 -3.71 25.60 -37.77
C LEU A 932 -4.11 24.15 -38.08
N THR A 933 -3.17 23.37 -38.62
CA THR A 933 -3.39 21.97 -39.01
C THR A 933 -3.11 20.97 -37.89
N GLY A 934 -2.74 21.47 -36.71
CA GLY A 934 -2.57 20.70 -35.48
C GLY A 934 -1.12 20.59 -35.02
N CYS A 935 -0.88 20.89 -33.74
CA CYS A 935 0.38 20.77 -33.03
C CYS A 935 0.11 20.33 -31.58
N ASP A 936 1.04 20.53 -30.66
CA ASP A 936 0.90 20.07 -29.27
C ASP A 936 -0.23 20.76 -28.48
N THR A 937 -0.57 22.00 -28.84
CA THR A 937 -1.59 22.85 -28.17
C THR A 937 -2.83 23.06 -29.04
N VAL A 938 -2.82 22.62 -30.30
CA VAL A 938 -3.89 22.86 -31.26
C VAL A 938 -4.27 21.55 -31.93
N SER A 939 -5.57 21.28 -32.06
CA SER A 939 -6.04 19.98 -32.57
C SER A 939 -5.69 19.77 -34.03
N SER A 940 -5.36 18.54 -34.43
CA SER A 940 -5.46 18.18 -35.85
C SER A 940 -6.93 18.06 -36.26
N PHE A 941 -7.22 18.25 -37.55
CA PHE A 941 -8.54 17.93 -38.08
C PHE A 941 -8.68 16.41 -38.17
N ALA A 942 -9.69 15.86 -37.49
CA ALA A 942 -9.86 14.41 -37.39
C ALA A 942 -9.91 13.76 -38.78
N ARG A 943 -9.12 12.70 -38.97
CA ARG A 943 -9.01 11.91 -40.22
C ARG A 943 -8.42 12.67 -41.42
N HIS A 944 -7.90 13.89 -41.22
CA HIS A 944 -7.23 14.67 -42.26
C HIS A 944 -5.79 14.98 -41.83
N GLY A 945 -4.82 14.45 -42.58
CA GLY A 945 -3.39 14.61 -42.28
C GLY A 945 -2.78 15.89 -42.87
N LYS A 946 -1.56 16.23 -42.42
CA LYS A 946 -0.84 17.42 -42.88
C LYS A 946 -0.51 17.38 -44.37
N LYS A 947 -0.29 16.18 -44.95
CA LYS A 947 -0.11 16.02 -46.40
C LYS A 947 -1.35 16.43 -47.21
N THR A 948 -2.55 16.13 -46.71
CA THR A 948 -3.80 16.56 -47.35
C THR A 948 -3.97 18.07 -47.24
N ALA A 949 -3.72 18.64 -46.07
CA ALA A 949 -3.74 20.08 -45.86
C ALA A 949 -2.73 20.82 -46.76
N TRP A 950 -1.52 20.29 -46.90
CA TRP A 950 -0.48 20.82 -47.78
C TRP A 950 -0.94 20.84 -49.23
N ALA A 951 -1.53 19.74 -49.69
CA ALA A 951 -2.06 19.66 -51.04
C ALA A 951 -3.20 20.66 -51.28
N VAL A 952 -4.00 21.01 -50.26
CA VAL A 952 -5.03 22.07 -50.37
C VAL A 952 -4.39 23.45 -50.42
N TRP A 953 -3.37 23.71 -49.59
CA TRP A 953 -2.64 24.99 -49.61
C TRP A 953 -2.05 25.26 -51.00
N THR A 954 -1.50 24.25 -51.67
CA THR A 954 -0.96 24.39 -53.04
C THR A 954 -2.00 24.81 -54.08
N VAL A 955 -3.29 24.52 -53.88
CA VAL A 955 -4.38 24.90 -54.81
C VAL A 955 -5.24 26.07 -54.31
N LEU A 956 -4.87 26.68 -53.18
CA LEU A 956 -5.52 27.84 -52.58
C LEU A 956 -4.42 28.86 -52.18
N PRO A 957 -3.81 29.57 -53.14
CA PRO A 957 -2.67 30.45 -52.88
C PRO A 957 -3.01 31.62 -51.95
N GLU A 958 -4.27 32.07 -51.93
CA GLU A 958 -4.76 33.14 -51.03
C GLU A 958 -4.59 32.78 -49.55
N LEU A 959 -4.45 31.49 -49.23
CA LEU A 959 -4.17 31.03 -47.88
C LEU A 959 -2.84 31.56 -47.34
N THR A 960 -1.82 31.76 -48.18
CA THR A 960 -0.51 32.26 -47.73
C THR A 960 -0.64 33.67 -47.13
N GLU A 961 -1.38 34.56 -47.78
CA GLU A 961 -1.62 35.93 -47.29
C GLU A 961 -2.41 35.92 -45.97
N ALA A 962 -3.46 35.10 -45.88
CA ALA A 962 -4.22 34.94 -44.64
C ALA A 962 -3.35 34.41 -43.49
N LEU A 963 -2.49 33.43 -43.74
CA LEU A 963 -1.58 32.89 -42.74
C LEU A 963 -0.53 33.91 -42.30
N LEU A 964 0.04 34.69 -43.21
CA LEU A 964 0.99 35.77 -42.88
C LEU A 964 0.35 36.84 -42.00
N LEU A 965 -0.88 37.24 -42.30
CA LEU A 965 -1.63 38.19 -41.48
C LEU A 965 -1.82 37.66 -40.06
N LEU A 966 -2.13 36.37 -39.91
CA LEU A 966 -2.29 35.74 -38.60
C LEU A 966 -0.97 35.50 -37.86
N SER A 967 0.12 35.22 -38.59
CA SER A 967 1.47 35.12 -38.02
C SER A 967 1.94 36.43 -37.37
N SER A 968 1.36 37.58 -37.75
CA SER A 968 1.71 38.89 -37.18
C SER A 968 1.14 39.15 -35.78
N ALA A 969 0.55 38.14 -35.14
CA ALA A 969 -0.03 38.22 -33.80
C ALA A 969 -1.12 39.30 -33.66
N PRO A 970 -2.17 39.29 -34.51
CA PRO A 970 -3.22 40.30 -34.48
C PRO A 970 -4.03 40.24 -33.18
N CYS A 971 -4.66 41.35 -32.78
CA CYS A 971 -5.48 41.41 -31.56
C CYS A 971 -6.80 40.62 -31.66
N ASP A 972 -7.29 40.38 -32.87
CA ASP A 972 -8.45 39.53 -33.19
C ASP A 972 -8.26 38.92 -34.59
N ILE A 973 -9.06 37.92 -34.95
CA ILE A 973 -8.99 37.25 -36.26
C ILE A 973 -9.67 38.14 -37.30
N PRO A 974 -8.94 38.62 -38.33
CA PRO A 974 -9.55 39.44 -39.39
C PRO A 974 -10.58 38.65 -40.21
N ASP A 975 -11.72 39.27 -40.52
CA ASP A 975 -12.84 38.62 -41.22
C ASP A 975 -12.42 37.98 -42.56
N ASP A 976 -11.58 38.67 -43.34
CA ASP A 976 -11.08 38.16 -44.62
C ASP A 976 -10.21 36.90 -44.44
N ALA A 977 -9.34 36.89 -43.41
CA ALA A 977 -8.52 35.73 -43.08
C ALA A 977 -9.39 34.56 -42.61
N MET A 978 -10.41 34.82 -41.78
CA MET A 978 -11.36 33.79 -41.34
C MET A 978 -12.14 33.21 -42.52
N ARG A 979 -12.55 34.03 -43.50
CA ARG A 979 -13.24 33.57 -44.71
C ARG A 979 -12.37 32.64 -45.56
N ILE A 980 -11.08 32.94 -45.67
CA ILE A 980 -10.11 32.11 -46.40
C ILE A 980 -9.85 30.80 -45.65
N ILE A 981 -9.72 30.85 -44.31
CA ILE A 981 -9.59 29.63 -43.49
C ILE A 981 -10.84 28.76 -43.57
N GLU A 982 -12.02 29.36 -43.52
CA GLU A 982 -13.29 28.66 -43.69
C GLU A 982 -13.31 27.91 -45.03
N ARG A 983 -12.89 28.58 -46.11
CA ARG A 983 -12.74 27.96 -47.43
C ARG A 983 -11.71 26.84 -47.46
N PHE A 984 -10.56 27.02 -46.80
CA PHE A 984 -9.51 26.01 -46.66
C PHE A 984 -10.03 24.73 -45.99
N VAL A 985 -10.72 24.86 -44.85
CA VAL A 985 -11.27 23.70 -44.12
C VAL A 985 -12.36 23.00 -44.92
N ILE A 986 -13.21 23.73 -45.65
CA ILE A 986 -14.18 23.10 -46.56
C ILE A 986 -13.47 22.23 -47.61
N LEU A 987 -12.41 22.74 -48.24
CA LEU A 987 -11.64 22.02 -49.25
C LEU A 987 -10.84 20.84 -48.67
N LEU A 988 -10.47 20.91 -47.38
CA LEU A 988 -9.84 19.81 -46.66
C LEU A 988 -10.77 18.59 -46.56
N TYR A 989 -12.07 18.81 -46.32
CA TYR A 989 -13.08 17.75 -46.17
C TYR A 989 -13.76 17.34 -47.49
N ASP A 990 -13.81 18.25 -48.48
CA ASP A 990 -14.29 18.02 -49.84
C ASP A 990 -13.64 19.01 -50.83
N ARG A 991 -12.59 18.52 -51.51
CA ARG A 991 -11.80 19.28 -52.50
C ARG A 991 -12.62 19.74 -53.72
N THR A 992 -13.80 19.16 -53.94
CA THR A 992 -14.70 19.51 -55.06
C THR A 992 -15.81 20.49 -54.64
N SER A 993 -15.86 20.85 -53.36
CA SER A 993 -16.93 21.69 -52.82
C SER A 993 -16.90 23.10 -53.40
N LYS A 994 -18.07 23.57 -53.85
CA LYS A 994 -18.32 24.97 -54.22
C LYS A 994 -18.84 25.82 -53.06
N CYS A 995 -18.96 25.26 -51.85
CA CYS A 995 -19.48 25.99 -50.69
C CYS A 995 -18.40 26.91 -50.12
N THR A 996 -18.80 28.12 -49.73
CA THR A 996 -17.96 29.08 -49.00
C THR A 996 -18.35 29.19 -47.52
N ASP A 997 -19.44 28.54 -47.13
CA ASP A 997 -20.00 28.51 -45.78
C ASP A 997 -19.89 27.07 -45.25
N ILE A 998 -19.23 26.93 -44.10
CA ILE A 998 -18.86 25.62 -43.53
C ILE A 998 -20.06 24.89 -42.95
N ASP A 999 -21.05 25.57 -42.39
CA ASP A 999 -22.26 24.95 -41.85
C ASP A 999 -23.14 24.41 -42.99
N LYS A 1000 -23.22 25.14 -44.12
CA LYS A 1000 -23.83 24.63 -45.36
C LYS A 1000 -23.05 23.46 -45.95
N ALA A 1001 -21.73 23.48 -45.86
CA ALA A 1001 -20.88 22.36 -46.29
C ALA A 1001 -21.08 21.13 -45.41
N ARG A 1002 -21.18 21.29 -44.07
CA ARG A 1002 -21.50 20.23 -43.10
C ARG A 1002 -22.77 19.51 -43.47
N ARG A 1003 -23.87 20.26 -43.71
CA ARG A 1003 -25.16 19.69 -44.12
C ARG A 1003 -25.05 18.85 -45.39
N LYS A 1004 -24.39 19.40 -46.43
CA LYS A 1004 -24.22 18.69 -47.71
C LYS A 1004 -23.34 17.45 -47.57
N LEU A 1005 -22.27 17.52 -46.79
CA LEU A 1005 -21.36 16.40 -46.57
C LEU A 1005 -22.00 15.31 -45.72
N PHE A 1006 -22.77 15.68 -44.71
CA PHE A 1006 -23.53 14.71 -43.92
C PHE A 1006 -24.53 13.96 -44.78
N ALA A 1007 -25.29 14.66 -45.64
CA ALA A 1007 -26.25 14.04 -46.56
C ALA A 1007 -25.61 13.03 -47.54
N ARG A 1008 -24.32 13.20 -47.86
CA ARG A 1008 -23.56 12.29 -48.73
C ARG A 1008 -22.89 11.14 -47.97
N LYS A 1009 -22.32 11.44 -46.80
CA LYS A 1009 -21.44 10.52 -46.06
C LYS A 1009 -22.13 9.77 -44.91
N ASN A 1010 -23.29 10.24 -44.45
CA ASN A 1010 -24.08 9.68 -43.34
C ASN A 1010 -23.28 9.42 -42.06
N ASN A 1011 -22.28 10.26 -41.77
CA ASN A 1011 -21.38 10.08 -40.62
C ASN A 1011 -20.88 11.44 -40.10
N VAL A 1012 -21.17 11.75 -38.83
CA VAL A 1012 -20.77 12.99 -38.15
C VAL A 1012 -19.25 13.09 -37.96
N GLN A 1013 -18.53 11.97 -37.92
CA GLN A 1013 -17.07 11.99 -37.83
C GLN A 1013 -16.37 12.29 -39.17
N LEU A 1014 -17.13 12.50 -40.26
CA LEU A 1014 -16.60 12.76 -41.61
C LEU A 1014 -17.00 14.14 -42.17
N ILE A 1015 -17.53 15.02 -41.32
CA ILE A 1015 -17.90 16.40 -41.65
C ILE A 1015 -16.98 17.39 -40.92
N PRO A 1016 -16.75 18.59 -41.49
CA PRO A 1016 -15.91 19.61 -40.86
C PRO A 1016 -16.55 20.14 -39.57
N PRO A 1017 -15.81 20.82 -38.66
CA PRO A 1017 -16.39 21.47 -37.47
C PRO A 1017 -17.40 22.57 -37.85
N THR A 1018 -18.30 22.94 -36.92
CA THR A 1018 -19.17 24.11 -37.08
C THR A 1018 -18.35 25.39 -37.22
N LYS A 1019 -18.93 26.44 -37.80
CA LYS A 1019 -18.27 27.75 -37.85
C LYS A 1019 -17.85 28.23 -36.47
N ALA A 1020 -18.73 28.10 -35.48
CA ALA A 1020 -18.46 28.48 -34.09
C ALA A 1020 -17.30 27.70 -33.46
N ALA A 1021 -17.19 26.39 -33.73
CA ALA A 1021 -16.07 25.58 -33.25
C ALA A 1021 -14.76 25.88 -34.01
N LEU A 1022 -14.86 26.17 -35.31
CA LEU A 1022 -13.71 26.54 -36.14
C LEU A 1022 -13.10 27.88 -35.70
N GLU A 1023 -13.91 28.89 -35.36
CA GLU A 1023 -13.41 30.17 -34.85
C GLU A 1023 -12.56 29.98 -33.58
N GLU A 1024 -13.03 29.20 -32.61
CA GLU A 1024 -12.27 28.91 -31.39
C GLU A 1024 -11.01 28.06 -31.67
N HIS A 1025 -11.04 27.21 -32.69
CA HIS A 1025 -9.86 26.50 -33.18
C HIS A 1025 -8.82 27.43 -33.80
N VAL A 1026 -9.26 28.38 -34.65
CA VAL A 1026 -8.38 29.39 -35.25
C VAL A 1026 -7.78 30.28 -34.16
N LYS A 1027 -8.54 30.68 -33.14
CA LYS A 1027 -8.00 31.43 -32.00
C LYS A 1027 -6.84 30.68 -31.33
N ARG A 1028 -7.00 29.40 -31.03
CA ARG A 1028 -5.90 28.59 -30.48
C ARG A 1028 -4.72 28.50 -31.43
N ALA A 1029 -4.97 28.37 -32.74
CA ALA A 1029 -3.93 28.36 -33.76
C ALA A 1029 -3.16 29.68 -33.83
N VAL A 1030 -3.83 30.83 -33.73
CA VAL A 1030 -3.21 32.16 -33.75
C VAL A 1030 -2.43 32.41 -32.46
N TYR A 1031 -2.94 31.94 -31.32
CA TYR A 1031 -2.19 31.97 -30.07
C TYR A 1031 -0.84 31.26 -30.22
N GLN A 1032 -0.83 30.03 -30.74
CA GLN A 1032 0.41 29.28 -30.90
C GLN A 1032 1.28 29.80 -32.06
N GLY A 1033 0.71 29.98 -33.25
CA GLY A 1033 1.44 30.31 -34.47
C GLY A 1033 1.82 31.79 -34.60
N GLY A 1034 0.98 32.69 -34.11
CA GLY A 1034 1.20 34.14 -34.12
C GLY A 1034 1.86 34.63 -32.84
N HIS A 1035 1.19 34.48 -31.68
CA HIS A 1035 1.69 35.06 -30.43
C HIS A 1035 2.93 34.33 -29.87
N VAL A 1036 2.96 33.00 -29.90
CA VAL A 1036 4.12 32.23 -29.36
C VAL A 1036 5.22 32.11 -30.41
N TRP A 1037 4.93 31.51 -31.59
CA TRP A 1037 5.95 31.25 -32.60
C TRP A 1037 6.29 32.45 -33.50
N GLY A 1038 5.35 33.37 -33.72
CA GLY A 1038 5.61 34.60 -34.51
C GLY A 1038 6.55 35.59 -33.82
N GLN A 1039 6.72 35.45 -32.50
CA GLN A 1039 7.60 36.28 -31.66
C GLN A 1039 8.83 35.52 -31.14
N ILE A 1040 9.22 34.42 -31.80
CA ILE A 1040 10.26 33.48 -31.34
C ILE A 1040 11.65 34.10 -31.13
N LEU A 1041 11.95 35.24 -31.78
CA LEU A 1041 13.21 35.95 -31.60
C LEU A 1041 13.21 36.96 -30.44
N LEU A 1042 12.08 37.11 -29.74
CA LEU A 1042 12.02 37.84 -28.48
C LEU A 1042 12.29 36.86 -27.33
N PRO A 1043 13.23 37.13 -26.40
CA PRO A 1043 13.48 36.25 -25.27
C PRO A 1043 12.31 36.24 -24.26
N ALA A 1044 11.56 37.35 -24.17
CA ALA A 1044 10.42 37.49 -23.28
C ALA A 1044 9.18 38.09 -23.98
N PRO A 1045 8.51 37.37 -24.90
CA PRO A 1045 7.28 37.85 -25.53
C PRO A 1045 6.15 38.04 -24.50
N GLU A 1046 5.38 39.11 -24.67
CA GLU A 1046 4.12 39.30 -23.94
C GLU A 1046 3.01 38.52 -24.63
N LEU A 1047 2.46 37.53 -23.93
CA LEU A 1047 1.39 36.68 -24.45
C LEU A 1047 0.02 37.16 -23.92
N PRO A 1048 -1.01 37.22 -24.78
CA PRO A 1048 -2.35 37.57 -24.33
C PRO A 1048 -2.93 36.46 -23.43
N PRO A 1049 -3.99 36.72 -22.63
CA PRO A 1049 -4.61 35.69 -21.80
C PRO A 1049 -5.16 34.53 -22.66
N PRO A 1050 -4.80 33.25 -22.38
CA PRO A 1050 -5.29 32.11 -23.17
C PRO A 1050 -6.82 32.00 -23.21
N THR A 1051 -7.50 32.50 -22.18
CA THR A 1051 -8.97 32.51 -22.08
C THR A 1051 -9.65 33.31 -23.18
N ASN A 1052 -8.96 34.31 -23.74
CA ASN A 1052 -9.46 35.09 -24.87
C ASN A 1052 -9.21 34.38 -26.21
N TRP A 1053 -8.36 33.35 -26.21
CA TRP A 1053 -7.85 32.67 -27.39
C TRP A 1053 -8.21 31.18 -27.44
N GLY A 1054 -9.47 30.86 -27.11
CA GLY A 1054 -10.04 29.52 -27.29
C GLY A 1054 -9.67 28.51 -26.20
N TRP A 1055 -9.31 28.97 -25.01
CA TRP A 1055 -9.11 28.15 -23.80
C TRP A 1055 -10.07 28.55 -22.68
N SER A 1056 -10.28 27.65 -21.72
CA SER A 1056 -11.01 27.90 -20.47
C SER A 1056 -10.18 27.43 -19.28
N ARG A 1057 -10.28 28.13 -18.14
CA ARG A 1057 -9.59 27.75 -16.90
C ARG A 1057 -10.56 27.02 -15.97
N THR A 1058 -10.15 25.85 -15.49
CA THR A 1058 -10.92 25.03 -14.53
C THR A 1058 -10.76 25.55 -13.10
N GLY A 1059 -11.62 25.11 -12.18
CA GLY A 1059 -11.53 25.48 -10.75
C GLY A 1059 -10.25 25.01 -10.06
N GLU A 1060 -9.55 24.02 -10.64
CA GLU A 1060 -8.25 23.50 -10.19
C GLU A 1060 -7.06 24.22 -10.85
N GLY A 1061 -7.30 25.31 -11.58
CA GLY A 1061 -6.25 26.12 -12.21
C GLY A 1061 -5.80 25.65 -13.61
N GLN A 1062 -6.17 24.44 -14.05
CA GLN A 1062 -5.76 23.88 -15.35
C GLN A 1062 -6.53 24.45 -16.54
N TYR A 1063 -5.87 24.56 -17.70
CA TYR A 1063 -6.49 24.98 -18.96
C TYR A 1063 -7.05 23.80 -19.77
N THR A 1064 -8.27 23.98 -20.28
CA THR A 1064 -8.95 23.05 -21.20
C THR A 1064 -9.42 23.79 -22.46
N PRO A 1065 -9.46 23.15 -23.64
CA PRO A 1065 -9.93 23.81 -24.84
C PRO A 1065 -11.38 24.29 -24.71
N TYR A 1066 -11.65 25.54 -25.08
CA TYR A 1066 -13.00 26.05 -25.24
C TYR A 1066 -13.48 25.67 -26.65
N TRP A 1067 -14.34 24.66 -26.73
CA TRP A 1067 -14.61 23.97 -28.00
C TRP A 1067 -15.51 24.73 -28.96
N THR A 1068 -16.55 25.39 -28.45
CA THR A 1068 -17.53 26.13 -29.25
C THR A 1068 -18.28 27.10 -28.35
N ARG A 1069 -18.69 28.24 -28.90
CA ARG A 1069 -19.54 29.23 -28.22
C ARG A 1069 -21.03 28.93 -28.25
N LEU A 1070 -21.46 27.98 -29.10
CA LEU A 1070 -22.86 27.62 -29.25
C LEU A 1070 -23.23 26.41 -28.38
N PRO A 1071 -24.47 26.32 -27.85
CA PRO A 1071 -24.91 25.14 -27.12
C PRO A 1071 -24.99 23.92 -28.04
N GLU A 1072 -25.02 22.72 -27.45
CA GLU A 1072 -25.27 21.49 -28.21
C GLU A 1072 -26.64 21.54 -28.91
N ALA A 1073 -26.75 20.85 -30.05
CA ALA A 1073 -27.98 20.83 -30.85
C ALA A 1073 -29.21 20.40 -30.03
N ALA A 1074 -29.04 19.51 -29.04
CA ALA A 1074 -30.09 19.06 -28.13
C ALA A 1074 -30.74 20.18 -27.29
N HIS A 1075 -30.01 21.27 -27.04
CA HIS A 1075 -30.46 22.38 -26.22
C HIS A 1075 -30.99 23.56 -27.05
N SER A 1076 -30.55 23.71 -28.30
CA SER A 1076 -30.90 24.85 -29.15
C SER A 1076 -32.00 24.55 -30.16
N CYS A 1077 -32.12 23.30 -30.62
CA CYS A 1077 -33.10 22.95 -31.67
C CYS A 1077 -34.49 22.76 -31.08
N ILE A 1078 -35.42 23.64 -31.45
CA ILE A 1078 -36.82 23.63 -31.01
C ILE A 1078 -37.55 22.33 -31.39
N GLU A 1079 -37.12 21.69 -32.47
CA GLU A 1079 -37.64 20.41 -32.98
C GLU A 1079 -37.45 19.26 -31.98
N LEU A 1080 -36.42 19.35 -31.12
CA LEU A 1080 -36.07 18.32 -30.13
C LEU A 1080 -36.81 18.46 -28.79
N VAL A 1081 -37.60 19.53 -28.62
CA VAL A 1081 -38.38 19.80 -27.41
C VAL A 1081 -39.52 18.79 -27.27
N SER A 1082 -39.56 18.06 -26.15
CA SER A 1082 -40.62 17.12 -25.79
C SER A 1082 -41.28 17.41 -24.43
N CYS A 1083 -42.55 17.01 -24.29
CA CYS A 1083 -43.31 17.09 -23.04
C CYS A 1083 -43.42 15.74 -22.34
N LYS A 1084 -43.70 15.79 -21.03
CA LYS A 1084 -44.17 14.64 -20.22
C LYS A 1084 -45.43 15.02 -19.42
N CYS A 1085 -46.38 15.68 -20.08
CA CYS A 1085 -47.59 16.23 -19.46
C CYS A 1085 -48.56 15.10 -19.05
N LYS A 1086 -48.87 14.99 -17.76
CA LYS A 1086 -49.77 13.94 -17.23
C LYS A 1086 -51.27 14.26 -17.33
N LYS A 1087 -51.64 15.54 -17.52
CA LYS A 1087 -53.03 16.02 -17.50
C LYS A 1087 -53.40 16.78 -18.78
N GLY A 1088 -52.88 16.33 -19.92
CA GLY A 1088 -53.04 17.00 -21.21
C GLY A 1088 -52.08 18.20 -21.43
N CYS A 1089 -51.87 18.56 -22.69
CA CYS A 1089 -50.90 19.59 -23.10
C CYS A 1089 -51.49 21.01 -23.04
N VAL A 1090 -51.58 21.55 -21.82
CA VAL A 1090 -52.11 22.90 -21.52
C VAL A 1090 -50.99 23.93 -21.28
N SER A 1091 -51.27 25.12 -20.74
CA SER A 1091 -50.34 26.28 -20.63
C SER A 1091 -48.99 26.00 -19.92
N ARG A 1092 -48.89 24.93 -19.12
CA ARG A 1092 -47.63 24.51 -18.47
C ARG A 1092 -46.78 23.56 -19.32
N CYS A 1093 -47.27 23.12 -20.47
CA CYS A 1093 -46.57 22.24 -21.41
C CYS A 1093 -45.37 22.95 -22.06
N LYS A 1094 -44.20 22.30 -22.08
CA LYS A 1094 -42.99 22.82 -22.74
C LYS A 1094 -43.22 23.08 -24.24
N CYS A 1095 -43.90 22.17 -24.93
CA CYS A 1095 -44.21 22.33 -26.36
C CYS A 1095 -45.16 23.51 -26.58
N LYS A 1096 -46.22 23.66 -25.76
CA LYS A 1096 -47.20 24.74 -25.90
C LYS A 1096 -46.61 26.11 -25.55
N LYS A 1097 -45.72 26.19 -24.54
CA LYS A 1097 -44.95 27.41 -24.22
C LYS A 1097 -44.02 27.84 -25.35
N ALA A 1098 -43.46 26.88 -26.09
CA ALA A 1098 -42.61 27.13 -27.25
C ALA A 1098 -43.41 27.34 -28.55
N ALA A 1099 -44.75 27.40 -28.49
CA ALA A 1099 -45.64 27.46 -29.66
C ALA A 1099 -45.46 26.30 -30.67
N LEU A 1100 -45.13 25.10 -30.17
CA LEU A 1100 -44.89 23.91 -30.97
C LEU A 1100 -45.99 22.86 -30.79
N GLN A 1101 -46.33 22.16 -31.88
CA GLN A 1101 -47.14 20.94 -31.81
C GLN A 1101 -46.39 19.81 -31.09
N CYS A 1102 -47.09 19.03 -30.27
CA CYS A 1102 -46.52 17.84 -29.65
C CYS A 1102 -46.16 16.80 -30.72
N THR A 1103 -44.98 16.18 -30.59
CA THR A 1103 -44.48 15.14 -31.49
C THR A 1103 -44.56 13.77 -30.81
N ALA A 1104 -44.31 12.69 -31.55
CA ALA A 1104 -44.22 11.33 -30.97
C ALA A 1104 -43.07 11.15 -29.95
N LEU A 1105 -42.20 12.15 -29.77
CA LEU A 1105 -41.22 12.21 -28.68
C LEU A 1105 -41.84 12.57 -27.31
N CYS A 1106 -43.08 13.04 -27.30
CA CYS A 1106 -43.79 13.47 -26.10
C CYS A 1106 -44.42 12.27 -25.40
N VAL A 1107 -44.16 12.11 -24.10
CA VAL A 1107 -44.76 11.04 -23.27
C VAL A 1107 -45.89 11.63 -22.44
N CYS A 1108 -46.96 12.04 -23.11
CA CYS A 1108 -48.03 12.82 -22.50
C CYS A 1108 -49.27 11.90 -22.33
N GLU A 1109 -49.80 11.81 -21.10
CA GLU A 1109 -50.81 10.80 -20.67
C GLU A 1109 -52.27 11.25 -20.94
N GLY A 1110 -52.47 12.30 -21.74
CA GLY A 1110 -53.79 12.82 -22.14
C GLY A 1110 -53.75 13.46 -23.53
N ASP A 1111 -54.91 13.86 -24.07
CA ASP A 1111 -55.04 14.33 -25.45
C ASP A 1111 -54.09 15.51 -25.76
N CYS A 1112 -53.25 15.30 -26.78
CA CYS A 1112 -52.32 16.28 -27.31
C CYS A 1112 -52.98 17.04 -28.47
N THR A 1113 -53.92 17.93 -28.15
CA THR A 1113 -54.49 18.89 -29.13
C THR A 1113 -53.75 20.22 -29.13
#